data_AF-A0A5N5F4U8-F1
#
_entry.id   AF-A0A5N5F4U8-F1
#
_cell.length_a   1.000
_cell.length_b   1.000
_cell.length_c   1.000
_cell.angle_alpha   90.00
_cell.angle_beta   90.00
_cell.angle_gamma   90.00
#
_symmetry.space_group_name_H-M   'P 1'
#
loop_
_entity.id
_entity.type
_entity.pdbx_description
1 polymer ?
#
loop_
_entity_poly.entity_id
_entity_poly.type
_entity_poly.pdbx_seq_one_letter_code
_entity_poly.pdbx_strand_id
1 'polypeptide(L)'
;MEFSSIHISIWFIFIQPLFLLFLFSSASSSRLAGNEVDRLSLLAFKAEIVTDTLGILSSWNESLHFCRWPGITCGRRHQRVTVLELRSSGMAGHLSPHIGNLSFLRALNLQNNSFSHTIPPEIGRLFRLERLRLHNNSFSGHIPFNISRCSNLQYLHLYRNTLSGELPTEIASLSKLRVLNLGRNNFHGKIPPSFGNLSSLQRLSVQKNNLHGGIPNSLGQLKSLCGICCGNTRLCGGIPHFRLPKCISKQSKRGLSPKLNLIISVSCGVVGLVLVLLLALLYRSRKARALKSTSGSSLGVSLLKLSYGDLLKATDGFSASNMIGSGSFGSVYKGVLNQHEERNVAVKVLNLQTSRASKSFISECEALKSIRHRNLVKLLTACSSIDFQGNDFKALVYEFMVNGSLDEWLHISAQGVDMPANLPKNLNLTQRVNIAIDVACALDYLHNRSHMPIVHCDIKPSNILLDSDMTACVGDFGLARYLRDASCPSALHESSSNVIKGTIGYTPPEYGMGGEVSTYGDVYSYGILLLEMLTGKRPTYEMFNGGLDLHNFVMMALPERVGEICDPLLVQIEESSSSTNPRRNRGNHAPNDRRKRVVECLTSIARVGVACSVAMPRERKDMSNVVAELSLIRDVLIGTRMPREYL
;
A
#
# COMPACT_ATOMS: atom_id res chain seq x y z
N MET A 1 -77.43 -3.07 -21.57
CA MET A 1 -77.55 -4.50 -21.23
C MET A 1 -76.32 -4.87 -20.43
N GLU A 2 -76.56 -5.29 -19.20
CA GLU A 2 -75.58 -5.77 -18.20
C GLU A 2 -75.03 -7.18 -18.55
N PHE A 3 -74.14 -7.66 -17.68
CA PHE A 3 -73.33 -8.89 -17.64
C PHE A 3 -71.97 -8.80 -18.36
N SER A 4 -70.84 -9.26 -17.82
CA SER A 4 -70.47 -9.71 -16.47
C SER A 4 -68.94 -9.85 -16.43
N SER A 5 -68.41 -9.49 -15.28
CA SER A 5 -67.11 -9.76 -14.69
C SER A 5 -66.43 -11.12 -14.97
N ILE A 6 -65.09 -11.04 -14.97
CA ILE A 6 -64.09 -12.04 -14.53
C ILE A 6 -63.87 -13.24 -15.47
N HIS A 7 -62.78 -13.17 -16.25
CA HIS A 7 -61.72 -14.17 -16.20
C HIS A 7 -60.45 -13.65 -16.92
N ILE A 8 -59.38 -13.47 -16.13
CA ILE A 8 -58.02 -13.98 -16.44
C ILE A 8 -57.23 -13.17 -17.51
N SER A 9 -56.25 -12.30 -17.23
CA SER A 9 -55.15 -12.28 -16.24
C SER A 9 -54.23 -13.51 -16.20
N ILE A 10 -54.21 -14.35 -17.24
CA ILE A 10 -53.25 -15.47 -17.37
C ILE A 10 -52.81 -15.61 -18.83
N TRP A 11 -52.16 -14.57 -19.36
CA TRP A 11 -51.34 -14.69 -20.57
C TRP A 11 -49.88 -14.24 -20.33
N PHE A 12 -49.45 -14.32 -19.06
CA PHE A 12 -48.09 -14.04 -18.61
C PHE A 12 -47.44 -15.20 -17.81
N ILE A 13 -47.97 -16.43 -17.86
CA ILE A 13 -47.50 -17.53 -16.99
C ILE A 13 -47.03 -18.82 -17.74
N PHE A 14 -47.08 -18.93 -19.07
CA PHE A 14 -46.84 -20.23 -19.71
C PHE A 14 -45.71 -20.34 -20.77
N ILE A 15 -44.70 -19.45 -20.76
CA ILE A 15 -43.39 -19.72 -21.40
C ILE A 15 -42.24 -19.50 -20.40
N GLN A 16 -42.39 -20.03 -19.20
CA GLN A 16 -41.30 -20.18 -18.22
C GLN A 16 -41.41 -21.50 -17.44
N PRO A 17 -41.39 -22.67 -18.12
CA PRO A 17 -40.70 -23.80 -17.48
C PRO A 17 -39.87 -24.71 -18.40
N LEU A 18 -39.56 -24.32 -19.64
CA LEU A 18 -38.67 -25.12 -20.52
C LEU A 18 -37.22 -24.61 -20.62
N PHE A 19 -36.93 -23.41 -20.11
CA PHE A 19 -35.55 -22.91 -19.98
C PHE A 19 -34.92 -23.21 -18.61
N LEU A 20 -35.70 -23.77 -17.67
CA LEU A 20 -35.23 -24.19 -16.34
C LEU A 20 -34.79 -25.66 -16.28
N LEU A 21 -34.91 -26.42 -17.38
CA LEU A 21 -34.39 -27.79 -17.47
C LEU A 21 -33.00 -27.88 -18.14
N PHE A 22 -32.48 -26.79 -18.71
CA PHE A 22 -31.08 -26.71 -19.16
C PHE A 22 -30.15 -25.94 -18.20
N LEU A 23 -30.68 -25.36 -17.12
CA LEU A 23 -29.90 -24.74 -16.04
C LEU A 23 -29.64 -25.67 -14.84
N PHE A 24 -30.06 -26.94 -14.92
CA PHE A 24 -29.64 -28.00 -14.00
C PHE A 24 -28.67 -28.98 -14.67
N SER A 25 -27.56 -28.46 -15.19
CA SER A 25 -26.31 -29.23 -15.37
C SER A 25 -25.06 -28.46 -14.90
N SER A 26 -25.22 -27.39 -14.12
CA SER A 26 -24.11 -26.62 -13.54
C SER A 26 -23.52 -27.24 -12.26
N ALA A 27 -23.94 -28.45 -11.89
CA ALA A 27 -23.24 -29.23 -10.89
C ALA A 27 -21.86 -29.70 -11.38
N SER A 28 -21.64 -29.77 -12.70
CA SER A 28 -20.42 -30.30 -13.30
C SER A 28 -19.28 -29.28 -13.29
N SER A 29 -19.53 -28.03 -13.70
CA SER A 29 -18.46 -27.02 -13.84
C SER A 29 -18.00 -26.43 -12.50
N SER A 30 -18.90 -26.25 -11.53
CA SER A 30 -18.54 -25.81 -10.17
C SER A 30 -17.76 -26.87 -9.37
N ARG A 31 -18.02 -28.15 -9.64
CA ARG A 31 -17.24 -29.29 -9.09
C ARG A 31 -15.84 -29.37 -9.71
N LEU A 32 -15.70 -29.23 -11.03
CA LEU A 32 -14.39 -29.22 -11.68
C LEU A 32 -13.53 -28.04 -11.22
N ALA A 33 -14.09 -26.83 -11.14
CA ALA A 33 -13.35 -25.64 -10.72
C ALA A 33 -12.85 -25.75 -9.26
N GLY A 34 -13.67 -26.28 -8.34
CA GLY A 34 -13.28 -26.47 -6.95
C GLY A 34 -12.20 -27.54 -6.74
N ASN A 35 -12.24 -28.61 -7.54
CA ASN A 35 -11.23 -29.68 -7.48
C ASN A 35 -9.87 -29.19 -7.98
N GLU A 36 -9.86 -28.37 -9.03
CA GLU A 36 -8.62 -27.83 -9.57
C GLU A 36 -7.96 -26.83 -8.61
N VAL A 37 -8.75 -26.00 -7.92
CA VAL A 37 -8.23 -25.10 -6.87
C VAL A 37 -7.59 -25.88 -5.72
N ASP A 38 -8.21 -26.96 -5.24
CA ASP A 38 -7.63 -27.77 -4.16
C ASP A 38 -6.33 -28.44 -4.59
N ARG A 39 -6.30 -29.01 -5.81
CA ARG A 39 -5.10 -29.62 -6.38
C ARG A 39 -3.95 -28.62 -6.48
N LEU A 40 -4.18 -27.47 -7.10
CA LEU A 40 -3.16 -26.41 -7.26
C LEU A 40 -2.69 -25.87 -5.90
N SER A 41 -3.60 -25.74 -4.93
CA SER A 41 -3.24 -25.29 -3.58
C SER A 41 -2.35 -26.29 -2.84
N LEU A 42 -2.59 -27.59 -3.03
CA LEU A 42 -1.73 -28.65 -2.47
C LEU A 42 -0.37 -28.73 -3.17
N LEU A 43 -0.30 -28.50 -4.48
CA LEU A 43 0.97 -28.42 -5.22
C LEU A 43 1.78 -27.18 -4.81
N ALA A 44 1.12 -26.04 -4.64
CA ALA A 44 1.76 -24.84 -4.09
C ALA A 44 2.22 -25.05 -2.63
N PHE A 45 1.46 -25.79 -1.82
CA PHE A 45 1.93 -26.23 -0.51
C PHE A 45 3.20 -27.09 -0.60
N LYS A 46 3.21 -28.07 -1.51
CA LYS A 46 4.39 -28.93 -1.75
C LYS A 46 5.62 -28.13 -2.20
N ALA A 47 5.44 -27.09 -3.01
CA ALA A 47 6.55 -26.25 -3.49
C ALA A 47 7.28 -25.49 -2.36
N GLU A 48 6.61 -25.24 -1.23
CA GLU A 48 7.21 -24.60 -0.04
C GLU A 48 7.94 -25.58 0.89
N ILE A 49 7.92 -26.88 0.57
CA ILE A 49 8.59 -27.92 1.37
C ILE A 49 10.00 -28.13 0.83
N VAL A 50 10.99 -27.79 1.65
CA VAL A 50 12.42 -27.91 1.36
C VAL A 50 12.95 -29.31 1.65
N THR A 51 12.39 -29.97 2.67
CA THR A 51 12.81 -31.32 3.06
C THR A 51 11.58 -32.19 3.31
N ASP A 52 11.57 -33.37 2.68
CA ASP A 52 10.56 -34.43 2.86
C ASP A 52 11.30 -35.76 3.09
N THR A 53 11.74 -36.00 4.32
CA THR A 53 12.63 -37.14 4.64
C THR A 53 11.98 -38.49 4.40
N LEU A 54 10.65 -38.57 4.49
CA LEU A 54 9.88 -39.79 4.29
C LEU A 54 9.34 -39.93 2.85
N GLY A 55 9.62 -38.96 1.97
CA GLY A 55 9.19 -38.97 0.58
C GLY A 55 7.66 -38.99 0.41
N ILE A 56 6.89 -38.51 1.39
CA ILE A 56 5.42 -38.57 1.39
C ILE A 56 4.84 -37.78 0.21
N LEU A 57 5.43 -36.62 -0.08
CA LEU A 57 5.00 -35.69 -1.13
C LEU A 57 5.47 -36.11 -2.53
N SER A 58 6.34 -37.11 -2.64
CA SER A 58 6.78 -37.64 -3.96
C SER A 58 5.60 -38.11 -4.81
N SER A 59 4.59 -38.71 -4.16
CA SER A 59 3.35 -39.19 -4.76
C SER A 59 2.33 -38.11 -5.11
N TRP A 60 2.57 -36.86 -4.68
CA TRP A 60 1.72 -35.73 -5.02
C TRP A 60 2.08 -35.22 -6.41
N ASN A 61 1.57 -35.92 -7.43
CA ASN A 61 1.84 -35.67 -8.84
C ASN A 61 0.56 -35.85 -9.68
N GLU A 62 0.66 -35.68 -11.00
CA GLU A 62 -0.49 -35.75 -11.92
C GLU A 62 -1.06 -37.16 -12.11
N SER A 63 -0.35 -38.20 -11.64
CA SER A 63 -0.72 -39.60 -11.89
C SER A 63 -1.93 -40.06 -11.07
N LEU A 64 -2.25 -39.38 -9.97
CA LEU A 64 -3.38 -39.72 -9.10
C LEU A 64 -4.19 -38.49 -8.71
N HIS A 65 -5.51 -38.64 -8.62
CA HIS A 65 -6.39 -37.62 -8.06
C HIS A 65 -5.96 -37.27 -6.64
N PHE A 66 -5.86 -35.98 -6.30
CA PHE A 66 -5.28 -35.50 -5.03
C PHE A 66 -5.93 -36.07 -3.77
N CYS A 67 -7.20 -36.47 -3.83
CA CYS A 67 -7.87 -37.17 -2.73
C CYS A 67 -7.29 -38.56 -2.38
N ARG A 68 -6.43 -39.12 -3.23
CA ARG A 68 -5.69 -40.36 -3.00
C ARG A 68 -4.26 -40.10 -2.54
N TRP A 69 -3.83 -38.85 -2.48
CA TRP A 69 -2.49 -38.52 -2.00
C TRP A 69 -2.38 -38.81 -0.49
N PRO A 70 -1.26 -39.37 -0.02
CA PRO A 70 -1.01 -39.59 1.39
C PRO A 70 -1.18 -38.30 2.20
N GLY A 71 -1.90 -38.40 3.32
CA GLY A 71 -2.20 -37.26 4.18
C GLY A 71 -3.39 -36.41 3.76
N ILE A 72 -4.03 -36.67 2.61
CA ILE A 72 -5.22 -35.95 2.14
C ILE A 72 -6.49 -36.75 2.41
N THR A 73 -7.52 -36.10 2.94
CA THR A 73 -8.88 -36.66 2.99
C THR A 73 -9.87 -35.70 2.38
N CYS A 74 -10.63 -36.17 1.39
CA CYS A 74 -11.67 -35.39 0.75
C CYS A 74 -13.09 -35.72 1.24
N GLY A 75 -13.98 -34.74 1.18
CA GLY A 75 -15.39 -34.93 1.49
C GLY A 75 -16.08 -35.80 0.45
N ARG A 76 -16.86 -36.80 0.89
CA ARG A 76 -17.54 -37.79 0.02
C ARG A 76 -18.43 -37.19 -1.07
N ARG A 77 -19.06 -36.04 -0.79
CA ARG A 77 -20.04 -35.40 -1.70
C ARG A 77 -19.42 -34.48 -2.75
N HIS A 78 -18.36 -33.75 -2.39
CA HIS A 78 -17.81 -32.68 -3.21
C HIS A 78 -16.38 -32.95 -3.68
N GLN A 79 -15.73 -34.03 -3.20
CA GLN A 79 -14.32 -34.35 -3.48
C GLN A 79 -13.34 -33.20 -3.16
N ARG A 80 -13.74 -32.31 -2.24
CA ARG A 80 -12.93 -31.20 -1.73
C ARG A 80 -12.13 -31.63 -0.51
N VAL A 81 -10.94 -31.07 -0.32
CA VAL A 81 -10.05 -31.39 0.80
C VAL A 81 -10.70 -30.95 2.12
N THR A 82 -10.80 -31.89 3.05
CA THR A 82 -11.38 -31.68 4.39
C THR A 82 -10.36 -31.91 5.50
N VAL A 83 -9.33 -32.72 5.26
CA VAL A 83 -8.24 -32.96 6.20
C VAL A 83 -6.92 -32.95 5.45
N LEU A 84 -5.94 -32.22 5.98
CA LEU A 84 -4.53 -32.32 5.65
C LEU A 84 -3.79 -32.79 6.90
N GLU A 85 -3.25 -34.01 6.84
CA GLU A 85 -2.61 -34.73 7.94
C GLU A 85 -1.19 -35.12 7.55
N LEU A 86 -0.23 -34.35 8.05
CA LEU A 86 1.21 -34.54 7.81
C LEU A 86 1.98 -34.47 9.13
N ARG A 87 1.40 -35.02 10.21
CA ARG A 87 2.07 -35.09 11.52
C ARG A 87 3.33 -35.96 11.45
N SER A 88 4.39 -35.55 12.14
CA SER A 88 5.60 -36.38 12.32
C SER A 88 6.16 -36.90 10.99
N SER A 89 6.07 -36.10 9.93
CA SER A 89 6.43 -36.48 8.57
C SER A 89 7.87 -36.11 8.21
N GLY A 90 8.63 -35.55 9.16
CA GLY A 90 10.00 -35.10 8.93
C GLY A 90 10.09 -33.96 7.91
N MET A 91 9.03 -33.17 7.79
CA MET A 91 8.95 -32.08 6.82
C MET A 91 9.65 -30.83 7.33
N ALA A 92 10.43 -30.16 6.47
CA ALA A 92 10.98 -28.83 6.70
C ALA A 92 10.61 -27.88 5.56
N GLY A 93 10.34 -26.62 5.88
CA GLY A 93 9.85 -25.63 4.94
C GLY A 93 8.91 -24.63 5.61
N HIS A 94 8.02 -24.02 4.82
CA HIS A 94 7.09 -22.99 5.29
C HIS A 94 5.64 -23.37 5.01
N LEU A 95 4.72 -22.84 5.80
CA LEU A 95 3.30 -23.04 5.55
C LEU A 95 2.84 -22.10 4.43
N SER A 96 2.62 -22.65 3.24
CA SER A 96 2.18 -21.89 2.06
C SER A 96 0.90 -21.09 2.30
N PRO A 97 0.82 -19.80 1.89
CA PRO A 97 -0.40 -19.00 1.93
C PRO A 97 -1.56 -19.62 1.15
N HIS A 98 -1.28 -20.41 0.11
CA HIS A 98 -2.28 -21.11 -0.69
C HIS A 98 -3.10 -22.13 0.12
N ILE A 99 -2.66 -22.50 1.33
CA ILE A 99 -3.47 -23.32 2.24
C ILE A 99 -4.84 -22.67 2.51
N GLY A 100 -4.94 -21.34 2.48
CA GLY A 100 -6.20 -20.60 2.67
C GLY A 100 -7.23 -20.81 1.55
N ASN A 101 -6.84 -21.37 0.41
CA ASN A 101 -7.75 -21.68 -0.70
C ASN A 101 -8.48 -23.01 -0.54
N LEU A 102 -8.04 -23.87 0.40
CA LEU A 102 -8.70 -25.14 0.75
C LEU A 102 -9.98 -24.87 1.58
N SER A 103 -10.98 -24.21 0.99
CA SER A 103 -12.14 -23.66 1.70
C SER A 103 -13.03 -24.69 2.42
N PHE A 104 -12.85 -25.98 2.14
CA PHE A 104 -13.53 -27.09 2.82
C PHE A 104 -12.74 -27.71 3.98
N LEU A 105 -11.52 -27.24 4.23
CA LEU A 105 -10.62 -27.79 5.23
C LEU A 105 -11.22 -27.64 6.64
N ARG A 106 -11.33 -28.76 7.34
CA ARG A 106 -11.80 -28.86 8.73
C ARG A 106 -10.66 -29.17 9.69
N ALA A 107 -9.62 -29.85 9.23
CA ALA A 107 -8.46 -30.16 10.06
C ALA A 107 -7.16 -29.98 9.29
N LEU A 108 -6.26 -29.18 9.87
CA LEU A 108 -4.88 -29.03 9.45
C LEU A 108 -3.96 -29.52 10.57
N ASN A 109 -3.19 -30.55 10.30
CA ASN A 109 -2.29 -31.16 11.28
C ASN A 109 -0.87 -31.30 10.70
N LEU A 110 0.02 -30.42 11.16
CA LEU A 110 1.43 -30.35 10.78
C LEU A 110 2.36 -30.53 11.99
N GLN A 111 1.83 -31.04 13.10
CA GLN A 111 2.57 -31.14 14.36
C GLN A 111 3.83 -32.03 14.24
N ASN A 112 4.83 -31.76 15.08
CA ASN A 112 6.08 -32.54 15.14
C ASN A 112 6.85 -32.57 13.82
N ASN A 113 7.11 -31.40 13.25
CA ASN A 113 7.91 -31.24 12.03
C ASN A 113 8.91 -30.08 12.25
N SER A 114 9.56 -29.65 11.18
CA SER A 114 10.51 -28.53 11.16
C SER A 114 9.98 -27.36 10.32
N PHE A 115 8.66 -27.12 10.34
CA PHE A 115 8.09 -25.93 9.69
C PHE A 115 8.57 -24.66 10.41
N SER A 116 8.99 -23.66 9.64
CA SER A 116 9.50 -22.39 10.14
C SER A 116 8.72 -21.19 9.56
N HIS A 117 9.19 -19.97 9.82
CA HIS A 117 8.55 -18.71 9.40
C HIS A 117 7.18 -18.50 10.03
N THR A 118 6.41 -17.54 9.51
CA THR A 118 5.14 -17.11 10.08
C THR A 118 3.97 -18.01 9.68
N ILE A 119 2.94 -18.07 10.52
CA ILE A 119 1.64 -18.64 10.13
C ILE A 119 0.96 -17.64 9.16
N PRO A 120 0.64 -18.01 7.92
CA PRO A 120 0.08 -17.07 6.94
C PRO A 120 -1.30 -16.55 7.35
N PRO A 121 -1.61 -15.25 7.17
CA PRO A 121 -2.91 -14.68 7.51
C PRO A 121 -4.07 -15.27 6.70
N GLU A 122 -3.79 -15.87 5.54
CA GLU A 122 -4.73 -16.61 4.69
C GLU A 122 -5.39 -17.78 5.42
N ILE A 123 -4.83 -18.26 6.54
CA ILE A 123 -5.48 -19.25 7.40
C ILE A 123 -6.89 -18.80 7.82
N GLY A 124 -7.12 -17.49 7.94
CA GLY A 124 -8.42 -16.90 8.24
C GLY A 124 -9.49 -17.08 7.16
N ARG A 125 -9.12 -17.53 5.94
CA ARG A 125 -10.08 -17.88 4.88
C ARG A 125 -10.72 -19.26 5.11
N LEU A 126 -10.17 -20.07 6.03
CA LEU A 126 -10.65 -21.41 6.34
C LEU A 126 -11.81 -21.38 7.34
N PHE A 127 -12.95 -20.82 6.93
CA PHE A 127 -14.14 -20.64 7.77
C PHE A 127 -14.73 -21.95 8.34
N ARG A 128 -14.38 -23.11 7.75
CA ARG A 128 -14.79 -24.44 8.23
C ARG A 128 -13.76 -25.12 9.13
N LEU A 129 -12.62 -24.48 9.39
CA LEU A 129 -11.53 -25.09 10.15
C LEU A 129 -11.96 -25.31 11.60
N GLU A 130 -11.86 -26.55 12.07
CA GLU A 130 -12.20 -26.97 13.43
C GLU A 130 -10.93 -27.25 14.25
N ARG A 131 -9.87 -27.73 13.59
CA ARG A 131 -8.63 -28.19 14.24
C ARG A 131 -7.41 -27.64 13.52
N LEU A 132 -6.65 -26.78 14.21
CA LEU A 132 -5.35 -26.29 13.76
C LEU A 132 -4.26 -26.77 14.71
N ARG A 133 -3.42 -27.70 14.25
CA ARG A 133 -2.33 -28.30 15.03
C ARG A 133 -0.99 -28.05 14.38
N LEU A 134 -0.26 -27.09 14.94
CA LEU A 134 1.06 -26.64 14.47
C LEU A 134 2.14 -26.76 15.55
N HIS A 135 1.84 -27.43 16.65
CA HIS A 135 2.74 -27.55 17.80
C HIS A 135 3.98 -28.41 17.51
N ASN A 136 5.07 -28.16 18.25
CA ASN A 136 6.38 -28.77 18.03
C ASN A 136 6.89 -28.53 16.59
N ASN A 137 7.07 -27.25 16.25
CA ASN A 137 7.68 -26.77 15.01
C ASN A 137 8.59 -25.56 15.36
N SER A 138 9.03 -24.81 14.35
CA SER A 138 9.82 -23.59 14.48
C SER A 138 9.09 -22.35 13.93
N PHE A 139 7.75 -22.33 13.97
CA PHE A 139 6.97 -21.16 13.53
C PHE A 139 7.32 -19.93 14.39
N SER A 140 7.55 -18.78 13.73
CA SER A 140 7.98 -17.52 14.33
C SER A 140 7.00 -16.37 14.01
N GLY A 141 7.25 -15.17 14.54
CA GLY A 141 6.35 -14.03 14.38
C GLY A 141 5.06 -14.14 15.21
N HIS A 142 4.03 -13.38 14.86
CA HIS A 142 2.80 -13.27 15.65
C HIS A 142 1.72 -14.29 15.22
N ILE A 143 0.74 -14.53 16.10
CA ILE A 143 -0.49 -15.23 15.70
C ILE A 143 -1.30 -14.26 14.81
N PRO A 144 -1.61 -14.59 13.55
CA PRO A 144 -2.33 -13.67 12.67
C PRO A 144 -3.74 -13.40 13.21
N PHE A 145 -4.13 -12.13 13.34
CA PHE A 145 -5.45 -11.73 13.86
C PHE A 145 -6.60 -12.30 13.02
N ASN A 146 -6.37 -12.58 11.72
CA ASN A 146 -7.32 -13.21 10.81
C ASN A 146 -7.78 -14.60 11.25
N ILE A 147 -7.07 -15.28 12.17
CA ILE A 147 -7.50 -16.57 12.74
C ILE A 147 -8.88 -16.49 13.40
N SER A 148 -9.28 -15.29 13.84
CA SER A 148 -10.61 -14.97 14.37
C SER A 148 -11.76 -15.22 13.39
N ARG A 149 -11.48 -15.28 12.08
CA ARG A 149 -12.46 -15.60 11.03
C ARG A 149 -12.76 -17.11 10.93
N CYS A 150 -11.94 -17.96 11.53
CA CYS A 150 -12.19 -19.40 11.62
C CYS A 150 -13.22 -19.70 12.70
N SER A 151 -14.46 -19.23 12.53
CA SER A 151 -15.53 -19.26 13.55
C SER A 151 -15.90 -20.67 14.05
N ASN A 152 -15.52 -21.72 13.32
CA ASN A 152 -15.71 -23.12 13.70
C ASN A 152 -14.53 -23.72 14.49
N LEU A 153 -13.47 -22.96 14.75
CA LEU A 153 -12.25 -23.46 15.37
C LEU A 153 -12.50 -23.89 16.82
N GLN A 154 -12.18 -25.16 17.10
CA GLN A 154 -12.33 -25.78 18.41
C GLN A 154 -10.99 -26.04 19.09
N TYR A 155 -9.94 -26.31 18.30
CA TYR A 155 -8.62 -26.67 18.82
C TYR A 155 -7.53 -25.84 18.12
N LEU A 156 -6.87 -24.98 18.89
CA LEU A 156 -5.71 -24.21 18.45
C LEU A 156 -4.47 -24.64 19.25
N HIS A 157 -3.60 -25.44 18.64
CA HIS A 157 -2.38 -25.95 19.25
C HIS A 157 -1.14 -25.35 18.57
N LEU A 158 -0.52 -24.38 19.24
CA LEU A 158 0.70 -23.68 18.80
C LEU A 158 1.89 -23.89 19.75
N TYR A 159 1.74 -24.80 20.71
CA TYR A 159 2.75 -25.09 21.73
C TYR A 159 4.11 -25.47 21.15
N ARG A 160 5.21 -25.08 21.80
CA ARG A 160 6.59 -25.35 21.34
C ARG A 160 6.83 -24.87 19.91
N ASN A 161 6.85 -23.56 19.76
CA ASN A 161 7.28 -22.83 18.57
C ASN A 161 8.12 -21.62 19.02
N THR A 162 8.51 -20.74 18.09
CA THR A 162 9.24 -19.49 18.38
C THR A 162 8.36 -18.25 18.21
N LEU A 163 7.03 -18.41 18.26
CA LEU A 163 6.05 -17.32 18.10
C LEU A 163 6.22 -16.24 19.16
N SER A 164 6.05 -14.98 18.79
CA SER A 164 6.28 -13.80 19.62
C SER A 164 5.17 -12.74 19.43
N GLY A 165 5.29 -11.60 20.09
CA GLY A 165 4.26 -10.56 20.09
C GLY A 165 3.27 -10.67 21.25
N GLU A 166 2.26 -9.80 21.24
CA GLU A 166 1.15 -9.84 22.19
C GLU A 166 0.09 -10.85 21.76
N LEU A 167 -0.72 -11.31 22.72
CA LEU A 167 -1.85 -12.19 22.43
C LEU A 167 -2.99 -11.39 21.77
N PRO A 168 -3.40 -11.70 20.52
CA PRO A 168 -4.41 -10.92 19.81
C PRO A 168 -5.77 -11.03 20.49
N THR A 169 -6.41 -9.87 20.72
CA THR A 169 -7.73 -9.77 21.34
C THR A 169 -8.82 -10.45 20.53
N GLU A 170 -8.63 -10.55 19.21
CA GLU A 170 -9.57 -11.10 18.24
C GLU A 170 -9.79 -12.61 18.43
N ILE A 171 -8.85 -13.33 19.06
CA ILE A 171 -9.07 -14.76 19.40
C ILE A 171 -10.34 -14.91 20.25
N ALA A 172 -10.69 -13.89 21.06
CA ALA A 172 -11.89 -13.88 21.88
C ALA A 172 -13.21 -14.03 21.09
N SER A 173 -13.22 -13.81 19.77
CA SER A 173 -14.42 -14.02 18.93
C SER A 173 -14.69 -15.50 18.63
N LEU A 174 -13.73 -16.39 18.88
CA LEU A 174 -13.83 -17.83 18.59
C LEU A 174 -14.65 -18.55 19.67
N SER A 175 -15.95 -18.32 19.71
CA SER A 175 -16.86 -18.83 20.74
C SER A 175 -16.92 -20.36 20.86
N LYS A 176 -16.54 -21.09 19.81
CA LYS A 176 -16.46 -22.57 19.78
C LYS A 176 -15.11 -23.12 20.25
N LEU A 177 -14.12 -22.27 20.54
CA LEU A 177 -12.78 -22.68 20.91
C LEU A 177 -12.78 -23.41 22.26
N ARG A 178 -12.37 -24.67 22.27
CA ARG A 178 -12.31 -25.53 23.47
C ARG A 178 -10.91 -25.61 24.04
N VAL A 179 -9.89 -25.63 23.18
CA VAL A 179 -8.49 -25.76 23.60
C VAL A 179 -7.65 -24.70 22.92
N LEU A 180 -7.01 -23.87 23.75
CA LEU A 180 -6.02 -22.88 23.35
C LEU A 180 -4.68 -23.20 24.02
N ASN A 181 -3.72 -23.74 23.24
CA ASN A 181 -2.41 -24.09 23.77
C ASN A 181 -1.30 -23.30 23.07
N LEU A 182 -0.78 -22.30 23.79
CA LEU A 182 0.23 -21.32 23.37
C LEU A 182 1.55 -21.48 24.14
N GLY A 183 1.68 -22.50 24.98
CA GLY A 183 2.83 -22.64 25.87
C GLY A 183 4.15 -22.90 25.15
N ARG A 184 5.29 -22.59 25.80
CA ARG A 184 6.64 -22.72 25.22
C ARG A 184 6.76 -21.94 23.90
N ASN A 185 6.56 -20.63 23.97
CA ASN A 185 6.75 -19.65 22.90
C ASN A 185 7.41 -18.38 23.51
N ASN A 186 7.49 -17.29 22.74
CA ASN A 186 8.08 -16.00 23.12
C ASN A 186 7.02 -14.88 23.29
N PHE A 187 5.76 -15.20 23.59
CA PHE A 187 4.70 -14.20 23.76
C PHE A 187 4.97 -13.26 24.94
N HIS A 188 4.67 -11.97 24.79
CA HIS A 188 4.81 -10.95 25.85
C HIS A 188 3.53 -10.13 26.00
N GLY A 189 3.53 -9.16 26.91
CA GLY A 189 2.33 -8.40 27.25
C GLY A 189 1.47 -9.10 28.31
N LYS A 190 0.21 -8.66 28.41
CA LYS A 190 -0.79 -9.19 29.36
C LYS A 190 -1.69 -10.22 28.68
N ILE A 191 -2.32 -11.09 29.48
CA ILE A 191 -3.42 -11.92 28.97
C ILE A 191 -4.63 -11.02 28.74
N PRO A 192 -5.21 -10.96 27.53
CA PRO A 192 -6.34 -10.09 27.24
C PRO A 192 -7.57 -10.42 28.09
N PRO A 193 -8.22 -9.43 28.75
CA PRO A 193 -9.46 -9.67 29.48
C PRO A 193 -10.59 -10.22 28.61
N SER A 194 -10.56 -9.92 27.30
CA SER A 194 -11.51 -10.44 26.32
C SER A 194 -11.49 -11.96 26.19
N PHE A 195 -10.43 -12.65 26.62
CA PHE A 195 -10.42 -14.13 26.63
C PHE A 195 -11.50 -14.73 27.54
N GLY A 196 -12.07 -13.93 28.46
CA GLY A 196 -13.28 -14.30 29.19
C GLY A 196 -14.55 -14.45 28.33
N ASN A 197 -14.54 -14.02 27.06
CA ASN A 197 -15.64 -14.21 26.12
C ASN A 197 -15.61 -15.60 25.45
N LEU A 198 -14.55 -16.40 25.65
CA LEU A 198 -14.41 -17.74 25.08
C LEU A 198 -15.28 -18.75 25.85
N SER A 199 -16.59 -18.66 25.67
CA SER A 199 -17.59 -19.39 26.47
C SER A 199 -17.44 -20.91 26.44
N SER A 200 -16.90 -21.48 25.35
CA SER A 200 -16.65 -22.93 25.21
C SER A 200 -15.26 -23.38 25.67
N LEU A 201 -14.41 -22.49 26.19
CA LEU A 201 -13.02 -22.79 26.49
C LEU A 201 -12.91 -23.75 27.67
N GLN A 202 -12.24 -24.87 27.44
CA GLN A 202 -12.01 -25.93 28.43
C GLN A 202 -10.58 -25.92 28.95
N ARG A 203 -9.60 -25.67 28.06
CA ARG A 203 -8.18 -25.68 28.40
C ARG A 203 -7.45 -24.48 27.82
N LEU A 204 -6.74 -23.76 28.68
CA LEU A 204 -5.88 -22.64 28.32
C LEU A 204 -4.46 -22.89 28.84
N SER A 205 -3.49 -22.97 27.95
CA SER A 205 -2.08 -23.12 28.32
C SER A 205 -1.26 -21.99 27.71
N VAL A 206 -0.67 -21.16 28.58
CA VAL A 206 0.21 -20.02 28.22
C VAL A 206 1.57 -20.14 28.91
N GLN A 207 1.84 -21.26 29.58
CA GLN A 207 3.07 -21.54 30.32
C GLN A 207 4.34 -21.33 29.48
N LYS A 208 5.45 -20.97 30.12
CA LYS A 208 6.76 -20.81 29.49
C LYS A 208 6.72 -19.83 28.30
N ASN A 209 6.25 -18.61 28.57
CA ASN A 209 6.30 -17.43 27.71
C ASN A 209 6.90 -16.25 28.52
N ASN A 210 6.85 -15.02 27.97
CA ASN A 210 7.27 -13.76 28.60
C ASN A 210 6.08 -12.90 29.05
N LEU A 211 4.93 -13.52 29.33
CA LEU A 211 3.70 -12.82 29.74
C LEU A 211 3.82 -12.27 31.16
N HIS A 212 3.22 -11.10 31.40
CA HIS A 212 3.25 -10.42 32.69
C HIS A 212 1.89 -9.83 33.08
N GLY A 213 1.76 -9.47 34.36
CA GLY A 213 0.57 -8.83 34.90
C GLY A 213 -0.47 -9.81 35.45
N GLY A 214 -1.65 -9.26 35.77
CA GLY A 214 -2.74 -10.00 36.39
C GLY A 214 -3.42 -10.98 35.44
N ILE A 215 -3.70 -12.20 35.89
CA ILE A 215 -4.67 -13.06 35.17
C ILE A 215 -6.06 -12.42 35.27
N PRO A 216 -6.74 -12.14 34.14
CA PRO A 216 -8.05 -11.51 34.15
C PRO A 216 -9.10 -12.32 34.93
N ASN A 217 -9.86 -11.65 35.80
CA ASN A 217 -10.95 -12.27 36.55
C ASN A 217 -12.04 -12.85 35.63
N SER A 218 -12.20 -12.29 34.43
CA SER A 218 -13.13 -12.76 33.41
C SER A 218 -12.86 -14.22 32.98
N LEU A 219 -11.60 -14.69 33.04
CA LEU A 219 -11.29 -16.11 32.82
C LEU A 219 -11.85 -17.02 33.92
N GLY A 220 -11.99 -16.51 35.15
CA GLY A 220 -12.61 -17.25 36.24
C GLY A 220 -14.13 -17.35 36.16
N GLN A 221 -14.77 -16.62 35.25
CA GLN A 221 -16.21 -16.70 35.00
C GLN A 221 -16.57 -17.76 33.95
N LEU A 222 -15.58 -18.34 33.27
CA LEU A 222 -15.78 -19.38 32.26
C LEU A 222 -16.16 -20.71 32.89
N LYS A 223 -17.46 -21.06 32.84
CA LYS A 223 -18.00 -22.30 33.42
C LYS A 223 -17.40 -23.59 32.83
N SER A 224 -16.97 -23.54 31.57
CA SER A 224 -16.40 -24.71 30.88
C SER A 224 -14.90 -24.90 31.12
N LEU A 225 -14.21 -23.93 31.73
CA LEU A 225 -12.75 -23.94 31.88
C LEU A 225 -12.35 -24.88 33.03
N CYS A 226 -11.73 -26.01 32.69
CA CYS A 226 -11.30 -27.03 33.66
C CYS A 226 -9.78 -27.14 33.80
N GLY A 227 -8.98 -26.50 32.94
CA GLY A 227 -7.52 -26.53 33.03
C GLY A 227 -6.86 -25.25 32.56
N ILE A 228 -6.08 -24.62 33.44
CA ILE A 228 -5.19 -23.50 33.10
C ILE A 228 -3.73 -23.86 33.41
N CYS A 229 -2.82 -23.58 32.49
CA CYS A 229 -1.38 -23.73 32.71
C CYS A 229 -0.67 -22.40 32.47
N CYS A 230 -0.31 -21.70 33.54
CA CYS A 230 0.14 -20.31 33.48
C CYS A 230 1.64 -20.11 33.69
N GLY A 231 2.47 -21.15 33.81
CA GLY A 231 3.88 -21.10 34.28
C GLY A 231 4.84 -20.08 33.63
N ASN A 232 4.59 -18.78 33.89
CA ASN A 232 5.34 -17.59 33.51
C ASN A 232 5.72 -16.90 34.83
N THR A 233 6.96 -16.44 34.94
CA THR A 233 7.50 -15.91 36.21
C THR A 233 6.95 -14.54 36.60
N ARG A 234 6.32 -13.81 35.66
CA ARG A 234 5.82 -12.43 35.85
C ARG A 234 4.29 -12.32 35.88
N LEU A 235 3.58 -13.45 35.88
CA LEU A 235 2.13 -13.47 36.07
C LEU A 235 1.77 -13.44 37.56
N CYS A 236 0.75 -12.66 37.90
CA CYS A 236 0.25 -12.49 39.26
C CYS A 236 -1.28 -12.54 39.27
N GLY A 237 -1.89 -12.59 40.45
CA GLY A 237 -3.36 -12.56 40.61
C GLY A 237 -4.08 -13.73 39.93
N GLY A 238 -5.41 -13.62 39.80
CA GLY A 238 -6.27 -14.67 39.26
C GLY A 238 -7.05 -15.44 40.32
N ILE A 239 -7.64 -16.56 39.92
CA ILE A 239 -8.48 -17.41 40.78
C ILE A 239 -7.65 -17.97 41.94
N PRO A 240 -8.13 -17.93 43.20
CA PRO A 240 -7.39 -18.41 44.38
C PRO A 240 -6.84 -19.84 44.26
N HIS A 241 -7.51 -20.70 43.49
CA HIS A 241 -7.11 -22.10 43.24
C HIS A 241 -5.76 -22.25 42.51
N PHE A 242 -5.26 -21.24 41.80
CA PHE A 242 -4.02 -21.34 41.02
C PHE A 242 -2.75 -20.97 41.78
N ARG A 243 -2.86 -20.60 43.07
CA ARG A 243 -1.73 -20.27 43.97
C ARG A 243 -0.71 -19.29 43.36
N LEU A 244 -1.17 -18.33 42.56
CA LEU A 244 -0.31 -17.30 41.96
C LEU A 244 -0.01 -16.18 42.97
N PRO A 245 1.17 -15.53 42.89
CA PRO A 245 1.48 -14.40 43.76
C PRO A 245 0.45 -13.28 43.56
N LYS A 246 0.01 -12.64 44.64
CA LYS A 246 -0.90 -11.49 44.56
C LYS A 246 -0.24 -10.40 43.72
N CYS A 247 -1.01 -9.77 42.82
CA CYS A 247 -0.50 -8.61 42.09
C CYS A 247 -0.23 -7.47 43.08
N ILE A 248 1.01 -6.96 43.06
CA ILE A 248 1.37 -5.78 43.84
C ILE A 248 0.72 -4.58 43.14
N SER A 249 -0.48 -4.19 43.59
CA SER A 249 -1.02 -2.89 43.25
C SER A 249 -0.19 -1.83 43.99
N LYS A 250 0.33 -0.83 43.27
CA LYS A 250 0.81 0.40 43.90
C LYS A 250 -0.39 1.18 44.44
N GLN A 251 -0.98 0.70 45.52
CA GLN A 251 -1.78 1.51 46.43
C GLN A 251 -1.23 1.33 47.83
N SER A 252 -0.29 2.20 48.16
CA SER A 252 0.02 2.55 49.54
C SER A 252 0.80 3.86 49.53
N LYS A 253 0.10 4.98 49.76
CA LYS A 253 0.76 6.11 50.40
C LYS A 253 1.04 5.68 51.84
N ARG A 254 2.15 4.98 52.06
CA ARG A 254 2.79 4.93 53.38
C ARG A 254 3.74 6.12 53.40
N GLY A 255 3.36 7.17 54.13
CA GLY A 255 4.20 8.34 54.33
C GLY A 255 5.54 7.91 54.91
N LEU A 256 6.63 8.31 54.25
CA LEU A 256 7.96 8.29 54.84
C LEU A 256 7.99 9.31 55.98
N SER A 257 8.68 8.97 57.07
CA SER A 257 8.80 9.84 58.24
C SER A 257 9.38 11.22 57.85
N PRO A 258 8.94 12.32 58.49
CA PRO A 258 9.36 13.68 58.12
C PRO A 258 10.88 13.88 58.18
N LYS A 259 11.59 13.10 59.00
CA LYS A 259 13.05 13.11 59.09
C LYS A 259 13.73 12.55 57.82
N LEU A 260 13.14 11.57 57.15
CA LEU A 260 13.69 10.99 55.92
C LEU A 260 13.42 11.87 54.70
N ASN A 261 12.27 12.57 54.65
CA ASN A 261 11.99 13.55 53.60
C ASN A 261 12.93 14.76 53.65
N LEU A 262 13.33 15.21 54.84
CA LEU A 262 14.31 16.29 54.98
C LEU A 262 15.69 15.85 54.48
N ILE A 263 16.13 14.65 54.83
CA ILE A 263 17.41 14.10 54.38
C ILE A 263 17.43 13.93 52.86
N ILE A 264 16.36 13.36 52.27
CA ILE A 264 16.24 13.17 50.81
C ILE A 264 16.15 14.52 50.09
N SER A 265 15.40 15.50 50.63
CA SER A 265 15.28 16.83 50.03
C SER A 265 16.59 17.61 50.06
N VAL A 266 17.36 17.53 51.14
CA VAL A 266 18.67 18.19 51.25
C VAL A 266 19.69 17.51 50.34
N SER A 267 19.72 16.17 50.32
CA SER A 267 20.65 15.43 49.45
C SER A 267 20.33 15.59 47.96
N CYS A 268 19.06 15.56 47.56
CA CYS A 268 18.65 15.89 46.19
C CYS A 268 18.92 17.36 45.82
N GLY A 269 18.75 18.29 46.76
CA GLY A 269 19.08 19.70 46.57
C GLY A 269 20.57 19.92 46.32
N VAL A 270 21.43 19.27 47.12
CA VAL A 270 22.90 19.34 46.96
C VAL A 270 23.34 18.69 45.65
N VAL A 271 22.82 17.51 45.31
CA VAL A 271 23.13 16.84 44.03
C VAL A 271 22.66 17.69 42.85
N GLY A 272 21.46 18.28 42.93
CA GLY A 272 20.95 19.19 41.91
C GLY A 272 21.83 20.43 41.73
N LEU A 273 22.29 21.03 42.83
CA LEU A 273 23.17 22.20 42.79
C LEU A 273 24.54 21.84 42.18
N VAL A 274 25.11 20.69 42.54
CA VAL A 274 26.36 20.19 41.96
C VAL A 274 26.18 19.90 40.47
N LEU A 275 25.05 19.33 40.05
CA LEU A 275 24.76 19.08 38.64
C LEU A 275 24.63 20.39 37.85
N VAL A 276 23.97 21.40 38.41
CA VAL A 276 23.84 22.73 37.79
C VAL A 276 25.20 23.43 37.69
N LEU A 277 26.04 23.33 38.73
CA LEU A 277 27.40 23.87 38.71
C LEU A 277 28.28 23.14 37.69
N LEU A 278 28.19 21.81 37.59
CA LEU A 278 28.87 21.03 36.56
C LEU A 278 28.39 21.40 35.16
N LEU A 279 27.08 21.55 34.96
CA LEU A 279 26.52 21.98 33.67
C LEU A 279 26.92 23.43 33.33
N ALA A 280 27.02 24.32 34.31
CA ALA A 280 27.50 25.68 34.12
C ALA A 280 29.00 25.72 33.78
N LEU A 281 29.82 24.87 34.41
CA LEU A 281 31.24 24.71 34.09
C LEU A 281 31.46 24.05 32.72
N LEU A 282 30.62 23.07 32.36
CA LEU A 282 30.60 22.46 31.02
C LEU A 282 30.11 23.45 29.96
N TYR A 283 29.16 24.33 30.31
CA TYR A 283 28.70 25.41 29.43
C TYR A 283 29.77 26.48 29.26
N ARG A 284 30.47 26.88 30.33
CA ARG A 284 31.60 27.82 30.25
C ARG A 284 32.78 27.24 29.48
N SER A 285 33.11 25.96 29.66
CA SER A 285 34.15 25.29 28.88
C SER A 285 33.75 25.06 27.42
N ARG A 286 32.47 24.79 27.13
CA ARG A 286 31.93 24.76 25.75
C ARG A 286 31.90 26.14 25.11
N LYS A 287 31.55 27.20 25.85
CA LYS A 287 31.58 28.60 25.36
C LYS A 287 33.01 29.09 25.12
N ALA A 288 33.96 28.68 25.96
CA ALA A 288 35.40 28.93 25.75
C ALA A 288 35.98 28.13 24.56
N ARG A 289 35.44 26.93 24.27
CA ARG A 289 35.76 26.17 23.03
C ARG A 289 35.05 26.73 21.79
N ALA A 290 33.84 27.26 21.93
CA ALA A 290 33.08 27.89 20.85
C ALA A 290 33.69 29.23 20.39
N LEU A 291 34.45 29.91 21.26
CA LEU A 291 35.21 31.11 20.90
C LEU A 291 36.58 30.81 20.26
N LYS A 292 36.93 29.53 20.07
CA LYS A 292 38.18 29.08 19.40
C LYS A 292 37.96 28.15 18.21
N SER A 293 36.73 27.97 17.74
CA SER A 293 36.43 27.22 16.51
C SER A 293 35.57 28.08 15.58
N THR A 294 36.22 29.07 14.98
CA THR A 294 35.71 29.80 13.83
C THR A 294 36.46 29.29 12.59
N SER A 295 35.98 28.17 12.03
CA SER A 295 35.95 27.89 10.58
C SER A 295 35.45 26.46 10.36
N GLY A 296 34.22 26.32 9.90
CA GLY A 296 33.63 25.02 9.58
C GLY A 296 32.22 25.20 9.03
N SER A 297 32.14 25.45 7.73
CA SER A 297 30.92 25.67 6.95
C SER A 297 29.87 24.56 7.15
N SER A 298 28.68 24.93 7.62
CA SER A 298 27.49 24.07 7.70
C SER A 298 26.41 24.63 6.76
N LEU A 299 26.25 24.00 5.60
CA LEU A 299 25.20 24.30 4.63
C LEU A 299 23.87 23.65 5.07
N GLY A 300 23.25 24.19 6.13
CA GLY A 300 21.93 23.76 6.60
C GLY A 300 20.84 24.65 6.02
N VAL A 301 19.99 24.11 5.13
CA VAL A 301 18.81 24.82 4.63
C VAL A 301 17.84 25.10 5.77
N SER A 302 17.59 26.38 6.05
CA SER A 302 16.59 26.85 7.02
C SER A 302 15.18 26.52 6.51
N LEU A 303 14.52 25.50 7.09
CA LEU A 303 13.10 25.22 6.84
C LEU A 303 12.24 26.28 7.56
N LEU A 304 11.32 26.93 6.85
CA LEU A 304 10.35 27.87 7.42
C LEU A 304 9.55 27.20 8.54
N LYS A 305 9.49 27.79 9.74
CA LYS A 305 8.71 27.24 10.86
C LYS A 305 7.35 27.93 10.91
N LEU A 306 6.29 27.23 10.51
CA LEU A 306 4.92 27.74 10.44
C LEU A 306 4.03 27.09 11.51
N SER A 307 3.18 27.90 12.15
CA SER A 307 2.13 27.45 13.07
C SER A 307 0.78 27.25 12.36
N TYR A 308 -0.17 26.60 13.02
CA TYR A 308 -1.56 26.53 12.55
C TYR A 308 -2.13 27.92 12.26
N GLY A 309 -1.90 28.90 13.15
CA GLY A 309 -2.39 30.26 12.98
C GLY A 309 -1.83 30.96 11.74
N ASP A 310 -0.56 30.73 11.42
CA ASP A 310 0.07 31.26 10.21
C ASP A 310 -0.61 30.70 8.94
N LEU A 311 -0.86 29.39 8.92
CA LEU A 311 -1.50 28.72 7.79
C LEU A 311 -2.97 29.09 7.65
N LEU A 312 -3.68 29.21 8.78
CA LEU A 312 -5.07 29.67 8.81
C LEU A 312 -5.18 31.08 8.21
N LYS A 313 -4.29 31.99 8.60
CA LYS A 313 -4.25 33.36 8.05
C LYS A 313 -3.88 33.35 6.56
N ALA A 314 -2.86 32.58 6.18
CA ALA A 314 -2.38 32.53 4.79
C ALA A 314 -3.41 32.00 3.81
N THR A 315 -4.34 31.15 4.26
CA THR A 315 -5.36 30.48 3.43
C THR A 315 -6.75 31.10 3.57
N ASP A 316 -6.86 32.26 4.25
CA ASP A 316 -8.13 32.90 4.59
C ASP A 316 -9.11 31.95 5.31
N GLY A 317 -8.64 31.35 6.40
CA GLY A 317 -9.46 30.43 7.19
C GLY A 317 -9.70 29.07 6.53
N PHE A 318 -8.83 28.64 5.61
CA PHE A 318 -9.08 27.49 4.72
C PHE A 318 -10.39 27.64 3.92
N SER A 319 -10.65 28.86 3.43
CA SER A 319 -11.85 29.20 2.65
C SER A 319 -12.00 28.31 1.40
N ALA A 320 -13.25 27.99 1.06
CA ALA A 320 -13.57 27.22 -0.14
C ALA A 320 -13.10 27.92 -1.43
N SER A 321 -13.05 29.26 -1.43
CA SER A 321 -12.54 30.06 -2.56
C SER A 321 -11.05 29.85 -2.85
N ASN A 322 -10.28 29.43 -1.83
CA ASN A 322 -8.86 29.12 -1.96
C ASN A 322 -8.62 27.62 -2.17
N MET A 323 -9.66 26.78 -2.24
CA MET A 323 -9.50 25.34 -2.41
C MET A 323 -9.09 25.02 -3.85
N ILE A 324 -7.92 24.39 -4.01
CA ILE A 324 -7.40 23.94 -5.31
C ILE A 324 -7.98 22.55 -5.64
N GLY A 325 -8.09 21.69 -4.63
CA GLY A 325 -8.62 20.34 -4.81
C GLY A 325 -8.75 19.58 -3.50
N SER A 326 -9.51 18.49 -3.53
CA SER A 326 -9.68 17.58 -2.40
C SER A 326 -9.48 16.13 -2.84
N GLY A 327 -8.85 15.34 -1.97
CA GLY A 327 -8.51 13.95 -2.22
C GLY A 327 -8.71 13.08 -0.99
N SER A 328 -8.35 11.80 -1.12
CA SER A 328 -8.56 10.80 -0.07
C SER A 328 -7.77 11.05 1.22
N PHE A 329 -6.67 11.82 1.15
CA PHE A 329 -5.80 12.10 2.29
C PHE A 329 -5.96 13.52 2.85
N GLY A 330 -6.71 14.40 2.19
CA GLY A 330 -6.82 15.79 2.60
C GLY A 330 -7.27 16.74 1.49
N SER A 331 -7.22 18.03 1.80
CA SER A 331 -7.57 19.11 0.87
C SER A 331 -6.38 20.04 0.67
N VAL A 332 -6.23 20.59 -0.52
CA VAL A 332 -5.16 21.51 -0.89
C VAL A 332 -5.74 22.89 -1.08
N TYR A 333 -5.14 23.88 -0.42
CA TYR A 333 -5.55 25.29 -0.48
C TYR A 333 -4.41 26.14 -1.03
N LYS A 334 -4.74 27.13 -1.84
CA LYS A 334 -3.83 28.24 -2.15
C LYS A 334 -3.70 29.12 -0.92
N GLY A 335 -2.47 29.55 -0.62
CA GLY A 335 -2.23 30.52 0.44
C GLY A 335 -1.13 31.49 0.08
N VAL A 336 -1.08 32.61 0.79
CA VAL A 336 -0.03 33.64 0.65
C VAL A 336 0.66 33.81 2.01
N LEU A 337 1.94 33.47 2.08
CA LEU A 337 2.75 33.66 3.28
C LEU A 337 3.39 35.05 3.27
N ASN A 338 3.22 35.83 4.35
CA ASN A 338 3.65 37.22 4.45
C ASN A 338 4.72 37.45 5.53
N GLN A 339 5.59 36.46 5.82
CA GLN A 339 6.57 36.60 6.92
C GLN A 339 7.75 37.52 6.57
N HIS A 340 8.16 37.59 5.29
CA HIS A 340 9.24 38.46 4.82
C HIS A 340 9.02 38.97 3.37
N GLU A 341 8.47 38.13 2.50
CA GLU A 341 8.06 38.44 1.12
C GLU A 341 6.74 37.71 0.84
N GLU A 342 5.87 38.27 -0.01
CA GLU A 342 4.64 37.60 -0.44
C GLU A 342 5.00 36.35 -1.26
N ARG A 343 4.67 35.18 -0.70
CA ARG A 343 4.93 33.90 -1.36
C ARG A 343 3.65 33.10 -1.51
N ASN A 344 3.26 32.86 -2.76
CA ASN A 344 2.19 31.91 -3.08
C ASN A 344 2.64 30.48 -2.76
N VAL A 345 1.82 29.78 -1.97
CA VAL A 345 2.06 28.40 -1.55
C VAL A 345 0.82 27.54 -1.77
N ALA A 346 1.05 26.23 -1.91
CA ALA A 346 0.00 25.23 -1.82
C ALA A 346 0.07 24.56 -0.44
N VAL A 347 -1.02 24.65 0.32
CA VAL A 347 -1.15 24.09 1.67
C VAL A 347 -2.04 22.86 1.62
N LYS A 348 -1.44 21.68 1.67
CA LYS A 348 -2.13 20.39 1.77
C LYS A 348 -2.45 20.10 3.23
N VAL A 349 -3.70 20.27 3.62
CA VAL A 349 -4.22 19.97 4.96
C VAL A 349 -4.70 18.52 5.01
N LEU A 350 -4.16 17.74 5.94
CA LEU A 350 -4.44 16.30 6.01
C LEU A 350 -5.73 16.02 6.77
N ASN A 351 -6.57 15.13 6.23
CA ASN A 351 -7.78 14.67 6.90
C ASN A 351 -7.45 13.57 7.92
N LEU A 352 -7.12 13.96 9.15
CA LEU A 352 -6.68 13.04 10.21
C LEU A 352 -7.75 12.08 10.72
N GLN A 353 -9.04 12.29 10.38
CA GLN A 353 -10.09 11.30 10.64
C GLN A 353 -9.87 10.02 9.82
N THR A 354 -9.15 10.13 8.70
CA THR A 354 -8.74 8.97 7.90
C THR A 354 -7.47 8.38 8.50
N SER A 355 -7.55 7.15 8.99
CA SER A 355 -6.41 6.41 9.59
C SER A 355 -5.17 6.30 8.69
N ARG A 356 -5.32 6.53 7.38
CA ARG A 356 -4.25 6.53 6.37
C ARG A 356 -3.57 7.89 6.17
N ALA A 357 -4.24 9.01 6.46
CA ALA A 357 -3.71 10.35 6.19
C ALA A 357 -2.44 10.65 7.00
N SER A 358 -2.37 10.19 8.26
CA SER A 358 -1.14 10.31 9.07
C SER A 358 0.03 9.52 8.50
N LYS A 359 -0.20 8.34 7.91
CA LYS A 359 0.88 7.57 7.26
C LYS A 359 1.34 8.23 5.97
N SER A 360 0.40 8.77 5.20
CA SER A 360 0.69 9.54 3.98
C SER A 360 1.54 10.77 4.29
N PHE A 361 1.21 11.51 5.35
CA PHE A 361 2.01 12.65 5.84
C PHE A 361 3.46 12.26 6.14
N ILE A 362 3.68 11.17 6.88
CA ILE A 362 5.02 10.71 7.25
C ILE A 362 5.78 10.23 6.01
N SER A 363 5.15 9.46 5.14
CA SER A 363 5.77 8.94 3.91
C SER A 363 6.24 10.09 3.02
N GLU A 364 5.40 11.11 2.86
CA GLU A 364 5.69 12.29 2.06
C GLU A 364 6.81 13.16 2.68
N CYS A 365 6.81 13.36 4.00
CA CYS A 365 7.90 14.03 4.71
C CYS A 365 9.23 13.28 4.54
N GLU A 366 9.23 11.96 4.74
CA GLU A 366 10.46 11.16 4.66
C GLU A 366 11.01 11.06 3.24
N ALA A 367 10.14 10.97 2.23
CA ALA A 367 10.55 11.00 0.82
C ALA A 367 11.15 12.37 0.46
N LEU A 368 10.44 13.47 0.74
CA LEU A 368 10.82 14.82 0.31
C LEU A 368 11.96 15.45 1.11
N LYS A 369 12.29 14.92 2.28
CA LYS A 369 13.39 15.42 3.13
C LYS A 369 14.77 15.31 2.48
N SER A 370 14.99 14.27 1.66
CA SER A 370 16.31 13.93 1.12
C SER A 370 16.45 14.16 -0.39
N ILE A 371 15.36 14.35 -1.11
CA ILE A 371 15.33 14.51 -2.57
C ILE A 371 15.19 15.97 -2.99
N ARG A 372 15.91 16.34 -4.05
CA ARG A 372 15.81 17.65 -4.70
C ARG A 372 16.07 17.50 -6.18
N HIS A 373 15.09 17.86 -6.99
CA HIS A 373 15.16 17.76 -8.44
C HIS A 373 14.22 18.79 -9.06
N ARG A 374 14.58 19.33 -10.24
CA ARG A 374 13.77 20.36 -10.92
C ARG A 374 12.37 19.88 -11.31
N ASN A 375 12.23 18.58 -11.58
CA ASN A 375 10.97 17.95 -11.97
C ASN A 375 10.24 17.30 -10.78
N LEU A 376 10.54 17.70 -9.54
CA LEU A 376 9.85 17.25 -8.33
C LEU A 376 9.29 18.45 -7.58
N VAL A 377 8.07 18.34 -7.06
CA VAL A 377 7.46 19.42 -6.27
C VAL A 377 8.30 19.68 -5.01
N LYS A 378 8.60 20.96 -4.77
CA LYS A 378 9.43 21.37 -3.65
C LYS A 378 8.59 21.57 -2.39
N LEU A 379 8.87 20.74 -1.38
CA LEU A 379 8.35 20.91 -0.02
C LEU A 379 9.09 22.06 0.67
N LEU A 380 8.35 23.11 1.05
CA LEU A 380 8.88 24.26 1.77
C LEU A 380 8.98 24.00 3.26
N THR A 381 7.93 23.40 3.82
CA THR A 381 7.88 23.02 5.23
C THR A 381 6.74 22.04 5.49
N ALA A 382 6.80 21.39 6.65
CA ALA A 382 5.73 20.55 7.18
C ALA A 382 5.31 21.11 8.54
N CYS A 383 4.00 21.25 8.73
CA CYS A 383 3.40 21.67 9.99
C CYS A 383 2.78 20.44 10.66
N SER A 384 3.19 20.17 11.89
CA SER A 384 2.54 19.21 12.78
C SER A 384 2.33 19.92 14.11
N SER A 385 1.09 20.35 14.37
CA SER A 385 0.72 21.15 15.53
C SER A 385 -0.65 20.73 16.06
N ILE A 386 -1.22 21.56 16.93
CA ILE A 386 -2.62 21.48 17.35
C ILE A 386 -3.38 22.68 16.77
N ASP A 387 -4.67 22.51 16.49
CA ASP A 387 -5.56 23.61 16.13
C ASP A 387 -6.00 24.40 17.38
N PHE A 388 -6.81 25.45 17.20
CA PHE A 388 -7.33 26.27 18.31
C PHE A 388 -8.35 25.54 19.20
N GLN A 389 -8.85 24.38 18.77
CA GLN A 389 -9.76 23.53 19.55
C GLN A 389 -9.00 22.43 20.31
N GLY A 390 -7.68 22.31 20.13
CA GLY A 390 -6.84 21.30 20.75
C GLY A 390 -6.79 19.96 20.01
N ASN A 391 -7.30 19.89 18.78
CA ASN A 391 -7.17 18.69 17.94
C ASN A 391 -5.83 18.67 17.22
N ASP A 392 -5.33 17.47 16.92
CA ASP A 392 -4.15 17.31 16.08
C ASP A 392 -4.37 17.95 14.70
N PHE A 393 -3.36 18.68 14.22
CA PHE A 393 -3.35 19.32 12.91
C PHE A 393 -2.04 18.98 12.18
N LYS A 394 -2.17 18.54 10.92
CA LYS A 394 -1.02 18.30 10.05
C LYS A 394 -1.24 18.90 8.68
N ALA A 395 -0.23 19.60 8.19
CA ALA A 395 -0.23 20.18 6.85
C ALA A 395 1.15 20.13 6.20
N LEU A 396 1.17 20.01 4.88
CA LEU A 396 2.37 20.08 4.06
C LEU A 396 2.28 21.34 3.19
N VAL A 397 3.37 22.10 3.11
CA VAL A 397 3.41 23.39 2.42
C VAL A 397 4.40 23.30 1.27
N TYR A 398 3.91 23.50 0.05
CA TYR A 398 4.69 23.41 -1.19
C TYR A 398 4.75 24.77 -1.89
N GLU A 399 5.68 24.88 -2.83
CA GLU A 399 5.61 25.95 -3.84
C GLU A 399 4.33 25.80 -4.66
N PHE A 400 3.66 26.92 -4.91
CA PHE A 400 2.42 26.93 -5.69
C PHE A 400 2.72 26.78 -7.18
N MET A 401 2.11 25.77 -7.82
CA MET A 401 2.24 25.48 -9.24
C MET A 401 1.13 26.20 -10.01
N VAL A 402 1.48 27.29 -10.70
CA VAL A 402 0.50 28.24 -11.26
C VAL A 402 -0.38 27.67 -12.36
N ASN A 403 0.11 26.69 -13.12
CA ASN A 403 -0.60 26.10 -14.25
C ASN A 403 -1.43 24.85 -13.85
N GLY A 404 -1.52 24.53 -12.55
CA GLY A 404 -2.34 23.43 -12.04
C GLY A 404 -1.79 22.06 -12.42
N SER A 405 -2.68 21.07 -12.46
CA SER A 405 -2.34 19.67 -12.76
C SER A 405 -2.47 19.34 -14.25
N LEU A 406 -1.68 18.39 -14.76
CA LEU A 406 -1.76 17.91 -16.14
C LEU A 406 -3.15 17.34 -16.48
N ASP A 407 -3.85 16.77 -15.49
CA ASP A 407 -5.22 16.26 -15.66
C ASP A 407 -6.18 17.33 -16.20
N GLU A 408 -6.07 18.57 -15.70
CA GLU A 408 -6.90 19.72 -16.13
C GLU A 408 -6.61 20.16 -17.57
N TRP A 409 -5.41 19.87 -18.08
CA TRP A 409 -5.00 20.21 -19.45
C TRP A 409 -5.34 19.11 -20.45
N LEU A 410 -5.43 17.85 -20.00
CA LEU A 410 -5.82 16.72 -20.85
C LEU A 410 -7.34 16.56 -20.92
N HIS A 411 -8.03 16.83 -19.81
CA HIS A 411 -9.47 16.57 -19.66
C HIS A 411 -10.16 17.84 -19.18
N ILE A 412 -10.56 18.69 -20.13
CA ILE A 412 -11.37 19.88 -19.82
C ILE A 412 -12.70 19.39 -19.23
N SER A 413 -12.84 19.48 -17.91
CA SER A 413 -14.05 19.07 -17.21
C SER A 413 -15.15 20.09 -17.50
N ALA A 414 -16.34 19.60 -17.86
CA ALA A 414 -17.57 20.39 -17.95
C ALA A 414 -18.11 20.79 -16.55
N GLN A 415 -17.25 20.98 -15.56
CA GLN A 415 -17.63 21.36 -14.20
C GLN A 415 -17.29 22.84 -13.96
N GLY A 416 -18.31 23.68 -14.16
CA GLY A 416 -18.64 24.77 -13.23
C GLY A 416 -17.74 26.00 -13.20
N VAL A 417 -18.19 27.04 -13.92
CA VAL A 417 -18.45 28.41 -13.42
C VAL A 417 -17.45 29.00 -12.40
N ASP A 418 -16.81 30.11 -12.81
CA ASP A 418 -15.96 31.03 -12.03
C ASP A 418 -14.44 30.77 -12.01
N MET A 419 -13.83 30.62 -13.19
CA MET A 419 -12.42 31.03 -13.38
C MET A 419 -12.32 32.05 -14.51
N PRO A 420 -11.54 33.14 -14.33
CA PRO A 420 -11.48 34.22 -15.30
C PRO A 420 -10.97 33.69 -16.64
N ALA A 421 -11.70 34.05 -17.70
CA ALA A 421 -11.32 33.87 -19.08
C ALA A 421 -9.86 34.30 -19.30
N ASN A 422 -9.04 33.42 -19.89
CA ASN A 422 -8.02 33.73 -20.91
C ASN A 422 -6.96 32.61 -21.03
N LEU A 423 -7.35 31.44 -21.56
CA LEU A 423 -6.64 30.65 -22.58
C LEU A 423 -7.35 29.31 -22.77
N PRO A 424 -7.54 28.80 -24.00
CA PRO A 424 -7.86 27.37 -24.17
C PRO A 424 -6.72 26.53 -23.60
N LYS A 425 -6.98 25.79 -22.51
CA LYS A 425 -6.02 24.84 -21.91
C LYS A 425 -5.83 23.64 -22.86
N ASN A 426 -4.99 23.80 -23.88
CA ASN A 426 -4.66 22.75 -24.83
C ASN A 426 -3.13 22.59 -24.92
N LEU A 427 -2.64 21.36 -24.78
CA LEU A 427 -1.21 21.05 -24.94
C LEU A 427 -0.91 20.57 -26.35
N ASN A 428 0.01 21.26 -27.03
CA ASN A 428 0.54 20.81 -28.32
C ASN A 428 1.51 19.63 -28.15
N LEU A 429 1.88 18.98 -29.26
CA LEU A 429 2.74 17.79 -29.24
C LEU A 429 4.10 18.04 -28.58
N THR A 430 4.74 19.17 -28.88
CA THR A 430 6.05 19.51 -28.28
C THR A 430 5.95 19.67 -26.77
N GLN A 431 4.90 20.33 -26.27
CA GLN A 431 4.64 20.47 -24.84
C GLN A 431 4.39 19.12 -24.18
N ARG A 432 3.57 18.24 -24.77
CA ARG A 432 3.33 16.89 -24.21
C ARG A 432 4.60 16.04 -24.17
N VAL A 433 5.45 16.13 -25.19
CA VAL A 433 6.75 15.43 -25.21
C VAL A 433 7.70 15.98 -24.14
N ASN A 434 7.77 17.30 -23.95
CA ASN A 434 8.59 17.90 -22.90
C ASN A 434 8.11 17.48 -21.51
N ILE A 435 6.79 17.52 -21.26
CA ILE A 435 6.18 17.06 -20.01
C ILE A 435 6.50 15.57 -19.79
N ALA A 436 6.41 14.72 -20.82
CA ALA A 436 6.79 13.32 -20.72
C ALA A 436 8.25 13.13 -20.30
N ILE A 437 9.17 13.88 -20.93
CA ILE A 437 10.60 13.85 -20.61
C ILE A 437 10.85 14.30 -19.17
N ASP A 438 10.19 15.36 -18.72
CA ASP A 438 10.31 15.89 -17.36
C ASP A 438 9.90 14.87 -16.30
N VAL A 439 8.74 14.23 -16.49
CA VAL A 439 8.26 13.16 -15.61
C VAL A 439 9.20 11.95 -15.66
N ALA A 440 9.70 11.59 -16.84
CA ALA A 440 10.67 10.50 -16.97
C ALA A 440 11.99 10.80 -16.25
N CYS A 441 12.48 12.05 -16.32
CA CYS A 441 13.68 12.50 -15.61
C CYS A 441 13.49 12.45 -14.09
N ALA A 442 12.31 12.83 -13.58
CA ALA A 442 11.97 12.71 -12.18
C ALA A 442 12.02 11.24 -11.71
N LEU A 443 11.44 10.32 -12.48
CA LEU A 443 11.45 8.90 -12.14
C LEU A 443 12.85 8.28 -12.24
N ASP A 444 13.64 8.60 -13.27
CA ASP A 444 15.06 8.17 -13.36
C ASP A 444 15.85 8.64 -12.13
N TYR A 445 15.64 9.89 -11.71
CA TYR A 445 16.28 10.41 -10.50
C TYR A 445 15.88 9.62 -9.25
N LEU A 446 14.58 9.34 -9.05
CA LEU A 446 14.07 8.61 -7.90
C LEU A 446 14.53 7.14 -7.88
N HIS A 447 14.57 6.48 -9.04
CA HIS A 447 14.86 5.05 -9.16
C HIS A 447 16.36 4.75 -9.19
N ASN A 448 17.13 5.54 -9.94
CA ASN A 448 18.50 5.20 -10.31
C ASN A 448 19.56 6.13 -9.71
N ARG A 449 19.21 7.35 -9.30
CA ARG A 449 20.18 8.37 -8.86
C ARG A 449 20.06 8.78 -7.39
N SER A 450 19.03 8.32 -6.71
CA SER A 450 18.86 8.49 -5.26
C SER A 450 19.73 7.49 -4.50
N HIS A 451 20.16 7.84 -3.28
CA HIS A 451 21.00 6.96 -2.45
C HIS A 451 20.29 5.65 -2.10
N MET A 452 18.96 5.70 -1.94
CA MET A 452 18.09 4.54 -1.82
C MET A 452 16.93 4.73 -2.79
N PRO A 453 16.68 3.79 -3.72
CA PRO A 453 15.61 3.93 -4.70
C PRO A 453 14.26 4.22 -4.05
N ILE A 454 13.56 5.23 -4.56
CA ILE A 454 12.23 5.63 -4.07
C ILE A 454 11.20 5.27 -5.14
N VAL A 455 10.18 4.51 -4.76
CA VAL A 455 9.03 4.20 -5.62
C VAL A 455 7.87 5.10 -5.23
N HIS A 456 7.33 5.85 -6.19
CA HIS A 456 6.25 6.82 -5.99
C HIS A 456 4.90 6.16 -5.71
N CYS A 457 4.59 5.07 -6.42
CA CYS A 457 3.38 4.25 -6.30
C CYS A 457 2.05 4.90 -6.77
N ASP A 458 2.06 6.11 -7.32
CA ASP A 458 0.82 6.82 -7.73
C ASP A 458 1.07 7.84 -8.85
N ILE A 459 1.81 7.44 -9.89
CA ILE A 459 2.03 8.28 -11.07
C ILE A 459 0.75 8.34 -11.91
N LYS A 460 0.22 9.54 -12.12
CA LYS A 460 -0.99 9.84 -12.91
C LYS A 460 -1.07 11.34 -13.22
N PRO A 461 -1.85 11.79 -14.21
CA PRO A 461 -1.93 13.21 -14.60
C PRO A 461 -2.24 14.18 -13.46
N SER A 462 -3.12 13.84 -12.51
CA SER A 462 -3.47 14.74 -11.41
C SER A 462 -2.32 15.00 -10.43
N ASN A 463 -1.29 14.15 -10.45
CA ASN A 463 -0.10 14.25 -9.60
C ASN A 463 1.09 14.86 -10.35
N ILE A 464 0.91 15.25 -11.61
CA ILE A 464 1.89 16.00 -12.39
C ILE A 464 1.45 17.45 -12.41
N LEU A 465 2.20 18.32 -11.73
CA LEU A 465 1.90 19.76 -11.66
C LEU A 465 2.79 20.53 -12.62
N LEU A 466 2.28 21.65 -13.13
CA LEU A 466 2.98 22.50 -14.10
C LEU A 466 3.33 23.86 -13.47
N ASP A 467 4.61 24.22 -13.53
CA ASP A 467 5.09 25.55 -13.12
C ASP A 467 4.80 26.61 -14.19
N SER A 468 5.28 27.84 -13.97
CA SER A 468 5.06 28.97 -14.90
C SER A 468 5.63 28.76 -16.29
N ASP A 469 6.67 27.93 -16.42
CA ASP A 469 7.38 27.68 -17.67
C ASP A 469 6.88 26.41 -18.39
N MET A 470 5.77 25.83 -17.90
CA MET A 470 5.22 24.54 -18.35
C MET A 470 6.18 23.36 -18.10
N THR A 471 7.07 23.48 -17.12
CA THR A 471 7.92 22.38 -16.66
C THR A 471 7.10 21.46 -15.77
N ALA A 472 7.17 20.16 -16.04
CA ALA A 472 6.43 19.19 -15.25
C ALA A 472 7.15 18.82 -13.96
N CYS A 473 6.41 18.85 -12.85
CA CYS A 473 6.86 18.49 -11.51
C CYS A 473 5.99 17.35 -10.95
N VAL A 474 6.61 16.22 -10.62
CA VAL A 474 5.93 15.10 -9.95
C VAL A 474 5.69 15.45 -8.49
N GLY A 475 4.44 15.32 -8.03
CA GLY A 475 4.00 15.58 -6.66
C GLY A 475 3.17 14.44 -6.07
N ASP A 476 2.72 14.63 -4.83
CA ASP A 476 1.97 13.65 -4.01
C ASP A 476 2.74 12.36 -3.68
N PHE A 477 3.73 12.49 -2.81
CA PHE A 477 4.53 11.36 -2.31
C PHE A 477 3.83 10.61 -1.16
N GLY A 478 2.51 10.78 -1.00
CA GLY A 478 1.73 10.20 0.09
C GLY A 478 1.73 8.67 0.13
N LEU A 479 2.09 8.01 -0.97
CA LEU A 479 2.23 6.55 -1.08
C LEU A 479 3.67 6.09 -1.32
N ALA A 480 4.64 7.02 -1.34
CA ALA A 480 6.02 6.74 -1.70
C ALA A 480 6.73 5.83 -0.69
N ARG A 481 7.68 5.03 -1.19
CA ARG A 481 8.43 4.06 -0.37
C ARG A 481 9.87 3.95 -0.81
N TYR A 482 10.77 3.80 0.15
CA TYR A 482 12.15 3.41 -0.09
C TYR A 482 12.23 1.90 -0.35
N LEU A 483 12.94 1.49 -1.39
CA LEU A 483 13.35 0.10 -1.58
C LEU A 483 14.54 -0.19 -0.67
N ARG A 484 14.36 -1.13 0.25
CA ARG A 484 15.42 -1.56 1.16
C ARG A 484 16.31 -2.57 0.47
N ASP A 485 17.61 -2.38 0.61
CA ASP A 485 18.61 -3.37 0.22
C ASP A 485 18.53 -4.59 1.15
N ALA A 486 18.61 -5.80 0.58
CA ALA A 486 18.47 -7.07 1.32
C ALA A 486 19.62 -7.34 2.31
N SER A 487 20.63 -6.47 2.32
CA SER A 487 21.87 -6.56 3.11
C SER A 487 21.81 -5.91 4.50
N CYS A 488 20.77 -5.15 4.83
CA CYS A 488 20.70 -4.37 6.08
C CYS A 488 19.62 -4.88 7.06
N PRO A 489 19.99 -5.55 8.17
CA PRO A 489 19.02 -6.00 9.18
C PRO A 489 18.86 -4.94 10.27
N SER A 490 17.99 -3.94 10.10
CA SER A 490 17.52 -3.08 11.21
C SER A 490 16.34 -2.16 10.85
N ALA A 491 15.45 -1.98 11.85
CA ALA A 491 14.32 -1.05 11.97
C ALA A 491 13.03 -1.42 11.21
N LEU A 492 12.05 -1.91 11.99
CA LEU A 492 10.60 -1.84 11.77
C LEU A 492 10.12 -2.36 10.39
N HIS A 493 9.59 -3.58 10.37
CA HIS A 493 8.64 -3.99 9.33
C HIS A 493 7.44 -3.03 9.40
N GLU A 494 7.46 -1.96 8.60
CA GLU A 494 6.21 -1.37 8.16
C GLU A 494 5.50 -2.44 7.35
N SER A 495 4.49 -3.03 7.97
CA SER A 495 3.64 -4.05 7.38
C SER A 495 3.20 -3.55 6.01
N SER A 496 3.58 -4.27 4.96
CA SER A 496 3.06 -4.10 3.61
C SER A 496 1.53 -4.18 3.70
N SER A 497 0.89 -3.02 3.76
CA SER A 497 -0.56 -2.93 3.88
C SER A 497 -1.19 -3.68 2.70
N ASN A 498 -2.09 -4.62 2.99
CA ASN A 498 -2.98 -5.33 2.04
C ASN A 498 -3.97 -4.40 1.33
N VAL A 499 -3.50 -3.27 0.84
CA VAL A 499 -4.27 -2.21 0.18
C VAL A 499 -3.77 -2.18 -1.25
N ILE A 500 -4.68 -2.29 -2.22
CA ILE A 500 -4.38 -2.06 -3.64
C ILE A 500 -3.74 -0.67 -3.73
N LYS A 501 -2.49 -0.62 -4.20
CA LYS A 501 -1.67 0.59 -4.24
C LYS A 501 -1.86 1.28 -5.59
N GLY A 502 -1.93 2.61 -5.56
CA GLY A 502 -2.13 3.43 -6.74
C GLY A 502 -3.59 3.65 -7.11
N THR A 503 -3.79 4.33 -8.23
CA THR A 503 -5.09 4.75 -8.73
C THR A 503 -5.60 3.79 -9.81
N ILE A 504 -6.90 3.48 -9.78
CA ILE A 504 -7.56 2.62 -10.77
C ILE A 504 -7.22 3.10 -12.19
N GLY A 505 -6.83 2.16 -13.05
CA GLY A 505 -6.40 2.44 -14.43
C GLY A 505 -4.90 2.65 -14.60
N TYR A 506 -4.18 3.11 -13.57
CA TYR A 506 -2.71 3.31 -13.58
C TYR A 506 -1.96 2.26 -12.76
N THR A 507 -2.66 1.57 -11.86
CA THR A 507 -2.07 0.51 -11.03
C THR A 507 -1.66 -0.69 -11.91
N PRO A 508 -0.42 -1.16 -11.79
CA PRO A 508 0.06 -2.31 -12.55
C PRO A 508 -0.63 -3.62 -12.11
N PRO A 509 -0.80 -4.60 -13.01
CA PRO A 509 -1.57 -5.81 -12.75
C PRO A 509 -1.02 -6.64 -11.58
N GLU A 510 0.31 -6.69 -11.41
CA GLU A 510 0.93 -7.42 -10.31
C GLU A 510 0.59 -6.85 -8.93
N TYR A 511 0.33 -5.54 -8.80
CA TYR A 511 -0.11 -4.95 -7.52
C TYR A 511 -1.51 -5.42 -7.16
N GLY A 512 -2.38 -5.65 -8.14
CA GLY A 512 -3.70 -6.26 -7.94
C GLY A 512 -3.63 -7.74 -7.54
N MET A 513 -2.54 -8.42 -7.88
CA MET A 513 -2.27 -9.83 -7.52
C MET A 513 -1.48 -9.99 -6.22
N GLY A 514 -1.21 -8.90 -5.49
CA GLY A 514 -0.47 -8.92 -4.23
C GLY A 514 1.05 -8.86 -4.39
N GLY A 515 1.55 -8.46 -5.56
CA GLY A 515 2.97 -8.24 -5.83
C GLY A 515 3.59 -7.13 -4.97
N GLU A 516 4.90 -7.23 -4.76
CA GLU A 516 5.65 -6.23 -4.02
C GLU A 516 5.84 -4.93 -4.81
N VAL A 517 6.01 -3.82 -4.10
CA VAL A 517 6.27 -2.52 -4.70
C VAL A 517 7.66 -2.52 -5.31
N SER A 518 7.77 -2.08 -6.56
CA SER A 518 9.03 -1.99 -7.29
C SER A 518 9.05 -0.75 -8.18
N THR A 519 10.24 -0.33 -8.59
CA THR A 519 10.42 0.75 -9.58
C THR A 519 9.66 0.47 -10.87
N TYR A 520 9.58 -0.81 -11.28
CA TYR A 520 8.79 -1.24 -12.44
C TYR A 520 7.31 -0.90 -12.34
N GLY A 521 6.74 -0.78 -11.14
CA GLY A 521 5.36 -0.34 -10.97
C GLY A 521 5.15 1.11 -11.37
N ASP A 522 6.09 2.00 -11.03
CA ASP A 522 6.07 3.40 -11.49
C ASP A 522 6.26 3.48 -13.01
N VAL A 523 7.12 2.63 -13.59
CA VAL A 523 7.31 2.55 -15.05
C VAL A 523 6.00 2.19 -15.76
N TYR A 524 5.22 1.24 -15.22
CA TYR A 524 3.91 0.91 -15.77
C TYR A 524 2.95 2.10 -15.74
N SER A 525 2.81 2.74 -14.57
CA SER A 525 1.95 3.89 -14.40
C SER A 525 2.36 5.06 -15.31
N TYR A 526 3.68 5.27 -15.49
CA TYR A 526 4.23 6.22 -16.47
C TYR A 526 3.85 5.86 -17.90
N GLY A 527 3.92 4.57 -18.27
CA GLY A 527 3.49 4.09 -19.58
C GLY A 527 2.03 4.44 -19.86
N ILE A 528 1.13 4.19 -18.91
CA ILE A 528 -0.29 4.55 -19.02
C ILE A 528 -0.47 6.07 -19.14
N LEU A 529 0.23 6.88 -18.33
CA LEU A 529 0.22 8.35 -18.43
C LEU A 529 0.65 8.82 -19.82
N LEU A 530 1.68 8.22 -20.40
CA LEU A 530 2.16 8.54 -21.75
C LEU A 530 1.13 8.21 -22.83
N LEU A 531 0.44 7.07 -22.71
CA LEU A 531 -0.63 6.66 -23.63
C LEU A 531 -1.87 7.56 -23.51
N GLU A 532 -2.18 8.05 -22.31
CA GLU A 532 -3.25 9.00 -22.10
C GLU A 532 -2.92 10.38 -22.69
N MET A 533 -1.68 10.87 -22.50
CA MET A 533 -1.21 12.09 -23.18
C MET A 533 -1.25 11.95 -24.70
N LEU A 534 -1.05 10.75 -25.24
CA LEU A 534 -1.12 10.50 -26.69
C LEU A 534 -2.55 10.51 -27.22
N THR A 535 -3.48 9.86 -26.50
CA THR A 535 -4.83 9.56 -27.00
C THR A 535 -5.90 10.54 -26.54
N GLY A 536 -5.61 11.32 -25.49
CA GLY A 536 -6.58 12.16 -24.77
C GLY A 536 -7.65 11.34 -24.02
N LYS A 537 -7.46 10.03 -23.84
CA LYS A 537 -8.48 9.13 -23.25
C LYS A 537 -8.05 8.66 -21.87
N ARG A 538 -8.92 8.86 -20.88
CA ARG A 538 -8.72 8.34 -19.53
C ARG A 538 -8.66 6.80 -19.55
N PRO A 539 -7.76 6.15 -18.79
CA PRO A 539 -7.75 4.69 -18.65
C PRO A 539 -9.06 4.10 -18.12
N THR A 540 -9.87 4.91 -17.45
CA THR A 540 -11.19 4.55 -16.90
C THR A 540 -12.37 4.94 -17.79
N TYR A 541 -12.11 5.34 -19.04
CA TYR A 541 -13.15 5.74 -19.98
C TYR A 541 -14.06 4.55 -20.33
N GLU A 542 -15.38 4.77 -20.46
CA GLU A 542 -16.38 3.68 -20.53
C GLU A 542 -16.17 2.69 -21.68
N MET A 543 -15.51 3.12 -22.76
CA MET A 543 -15.15 2.26 -23.89
C MET A 543 -14.17 1.13 -23.51
N PHE A 544 -13.42 1.29 -22.41
CA PHE A 544 -12.48 0.30 -21.90
C PHE A 544 -13.20 -0.66 -20.95
N ASN A 545 -13.81 -1.69 -21.54
CA ASN A 545 -14.52 -2.74 -20.83
C ASN A 545 -14.23 -4.12 -21.48
N GLY A 546 -14.67 -5.20 -20.84
CA GLY A 546 -14.60 -6.54 -21.45
C GLY A 546 -13.18 -7.06 -21.74
N GLY A 547 -12.15 -6.55 -21.05
CA GLY A 547 -10.75 -6.92 -21.26
C GLY A 547 -9.98 -5.99 -22.20
N LEU A 548 -10.64 -4.98 -22.79
CA LEU A 548 -9.99 -3.89 -23.52
C LEU A 548 -9.58 -2.79 -22.54
N ASP A 549 -8.28 -2.49 -22.46
CA ASP A 549 -7.72 -1.37 -21.71
C ASP A 549 -6.94 -0.41 -22.64
N LEU A 550 -6.50 0.73 -22.09
CA LEU A 550 -5.79 1.75 -22.86
C LEU A 550 -4.49 1.21 -23.49
N HIS A 551 -3.78 0.32 -22.79
CA HIS A 551 -2.58 -0.33 -23.30
C HIS A 551 -2.89 -1.13 -24.58
N ASN A 552 -3.84 -2.07 -24.49
CA ASN A 552 -4.22 -2.92 -25.62
C ASN A 552 -4.84 -2.11 -26.76
N PHE A 553 -5.61 -1.07 -26.44
CA PHE A 553 -6.18 -0.16 -27.45
C PHE A 553 -5.09 0.49 -28.32
N VAL A 554 -4.01 1.00 -27.70
CA VAL A 554 -2.89 1.58 -28.45
C VAL A 554 -2.05 0.49 -29.13
N MET A 555 -1.82 -0.63 -28.45
CA MET A 555 -1.04 -1.75 -29.00
C MET A 555 -1.64 -2.29 -30.32
N MET A 556 -2.97 -2.39 -30.39
CA MET A 556 -3.69 -2.81 -31.61
C MET A 556 -3.67 -1.77 -32.75
N ALA A 557 -3.25 -0.54 -32.49
CA ALA A 557 -3.13 0.50 -33.51
C ALA A 557 -1.70 0.64 -34.06
N LEU A 558 -0.70 0.04 -33.40
CA LEU A 558 0.69 0.15 -33.78
C LEU A 558 1.05 -0.75 -34.99
N PRO A 559 1.92 -0.28 -35.91
CA PRO A 559 2.30 1.13 -36.12
C PRO A 559 1.38 1.93 -37.05
N GLU A 560 0.54 1.31 -37.87
CA GLU A 560 -0.08 1.95 -39.04
C GLU A 560 -1.26 2.88 -38.69
N ARG A 561 -1.97 2.62 -37.59
CA ARG A 561 -3.20 3.35 -37.22
C ARG A 561 -3.02 4.32 -36.05
N VAL A 562 -1.78 4.60 -35.63
CA VAL A 562 -1.52 5.48 -34.49
C VAL A 562 -2.13 6.87 -34.70
N GLY A 563 -2.04 7.43 -35.91
CA GLY A 563 -2.61 8.73 -36.23
C GLY A 563 -4.14 8.81 -36.07
N GLU A 564 -4.86 7.68 -36.16
CA GLU A 564 -6.31 7.62 -36.03
C GLU A 564 -6.79 7.65 -34.57
N ILE A 565 -5.95 7.15 -33.65
CA ILE A 565 -6.31 7.02 -32.23
C ILE A 565 -5.79 8.16 -31.35
N CYS A 566 -4.85 8.94 -31.87
CA CYS A 566 -4.26 10.09 -31.20
C CYS A 566 -5.29 11.19 -30.95
N ASP A 567 -5.03 12.00 -29.93
CA ASP A 567 -5.76 13.25 -29.73
C ASP A 567 -5.70 14.10 -31.01
N PRO A 568 -6.85 14.51 -31.60
CA PRO A 568 -6.87 15.26 -32.85
C PRO A 568 -6.01 16.52 -32.82
N LEU A 569 -5.84 17.16 -31.66
CA LEU A 569 -5.00 18.36 -31.49
C LEU A 569 -3.51 18.09 -31.74
N LEU A 570 -3.06 16.83 -31.68
CA LEU A 570 -1.67 16.44 -31.96
C LEU A 570 -1.40 16.24 -33.45
N VAL A 571 -2.45 15.97 -34.22
CA VAL A 571 -2.37 15.70 -35.67
C VAL A 571 -2.69 16.95 -36.48
N GLN A 572 -3.43 17.90 -35.90
CA GLN A 572 -3.73 19.19 -36.51
C GLN A 572 -2.47 20.06 -36.55
N ILE A 573 -1.94 20.28 -37.75
CA ILE A 573 -0.86 21.24 -38.00
C ILE A 573 -1.54 22.59 -38.30
N GLU A 574 -1.48 23.55 -37.39
CA GLU A 574 -1.90 24.92 -37.69
C GLU A 574 -1.02 25.50 -38.82
N GLU A 575 -1.65 25.84 -39.94
CA GLU A 575 -1.07 26.69 -40.98
C GLU A 575 -1.18 28.16 -40.54
N SER A 576 -0.34 28.61 -39.60
CA SER A 576 -0.32 30.02 -39.19
C SER A 576 0.81 30.82 -39.85
N SER A 577 0.40 31.54 -40.90
CA SER A 577 0.88 32.88 -41.34
C SER A 577 2.37 33.09 -41.63
N SER A 578 2.77 32.75 -42.86
CA SER A 578 3.85 33.46 -43.57
C SER A 578 3.37 34.86 -44.00
N SER A 579 3.67 35.88 -43.19
CA SER A 579 3.72 37.24 -43.71
C SER A 579 5.02 37.41 -44.51
N THR A 580 4.84 37.61 -45.82
CA THR A 580 5.72 38.33 -46.76
C THR A 580 7.19 37.92 -46.84
N ASN A 581 7.51 37.07 -47.83
CA ASN A 581 8.55 37.37 -48.83
C ASN A 581 8.48 36.37 -50.00
N PRO A 582 7.99 36.76 -51.19
CA PRO A 582 8.00 35.89 -52.35
C PRO A 582 9.35 36.02 -53.04
N ARG A 583 10.28 35.10 -52.73
CA ARG A 583 11.35 34.64 -53.65
C ARG A 583 12.24 33.62 -52.95
N ARG A 584 11.89 32.34 -53.11
CA ARG A 584 12.84 31.27 -53.46
C ARG A 584 12.05 30.01 -53.82
N ASN A 585 11.99 29.74 -55.13
CA ASN A 585 11.65 28.44 -55.68
C ASN A 585 12.64 27.39 -55.13
N ARG A 586 12.14 26.49 -54.27
CA ARG A 586 12.67 25.13 -54.08
C ARG A 586 11.61 24.26 -53.36
N GLY A 587 10.97 23.39 -54.14
CA GLY A 587 10.36 22.13 -53.68
C GLY A 587 8.93 22.17 -53.13
N ASN A 588 7.96 21.78 -53.95
CA ASN A 588 6.56 21.45 -53.57
C ASN A 588 6.45 20.15 -52.72
N HIS A 589 7.33 19.92 -51.74
CA HIS A 589 7.38 18.68 -50.93
C HIS A 589 7.32 18.90 -49.40
N ALA A 590 7.24 20.13 -48.90
CA ALA A 590 7.39 20.44 -47.48
C ALA A 590 6.22 20.03 -46.53
N PRO A 591 4.92 20.14 -46.90
CA PRO A 591 3.84 19.86 -45.94
C PRO A 591 3.66 18.38 -45.61
N ASN A 592 3.82 17.50 -46.61
CA ASN A 592 3.69 16.05 -46.44
C ASN A 592 4.82 15.46 -45.58
N ASP A 593 6.04 16.00 -45.69
CA ASP A 593 7.19 15.55 -44.88
C ASP A 593 7.00 15.88 -43.39
N ARG A 594 6.48 17.07 -43.06
CA ARG A 594 6.20 17.47 -41.68
C ARG A 594 5.13 16.58 -41.04
N ARG A 595 4.04 16.31 -41.76
CA ARG A 595 2.96 15.42 -41.27
C ARG A 595 3.45 13.99 -41.08
N LYS A 596 4.23 13.45 -42.03
CA LYS A 596 4.86 12.12 -41.92
C LYS A 596 5.74 12.04 -40.68
N ARG A 597 6.59 13.04 -40.46
CA ARG A 597 7.46 13.14 -39.28
C ARG A 597 6.68 13.19 -37.96
N VAL A 598 5.60 13.97 -37.89
CA VAL A 598 4.73 14.03 -36.70
C VAL A 598 4.13 12.66 -36.40
N VAL A 599 3.61 11.96 -37.42
CA VAL A 599 3.07 10.60 -37.25
C VAL A 599 4.15 9.62 -36.80
N GLU A 600 5.36 9.68 -37.36
CA GLU A 600 6.50 8.85 -36.92
C GLU A 600 6.89 9.11 -35.45
N CYS A 601 6.89 10.37 -35.02
CA CYS A 601 7.10 10.74 -33.62
C CYS A 601 5.99 10.17 -32.73
N LEU A 602 4.72 10.32 -33.10
CA LEU A 602 3.58 9.77 -32.37
C LEU A 602 3.67 8.24 -32.26
N THR A 603 4.01 7.55 -33.35
CA THR A 603 4.24 6.10 -33.35
C THR A 603 5.39 5.70 -32.42
N SER A 604 6.46 6.48 -32.38
CA SER A 604 7.59 6.23 -31.48
C SER A 604 7.19 6.43 -30.01
N ILE A 605 6.41 7.47 -29.69
CA ILE A 605 5.87 7.71 -28.34
C ILE A 605 4.94 6.57 -27.92
N ALA A 606 4.06 6.12 -28.81
CA ALA A 606 3.17 4.99 -28.58
C ALA A 606 3.95 3.70 -28.25
N ARG A 607 5.03 3.41 -29.01
CA ARG A 607 5.92 2.26 -28.73
C ARG A 607 6.56 2.36 -27.35
N VAL A 608 7.02 3.54 -26.95
CA VAL A 608 7.58 3.76 -25.60
C VAL A 608 6.51 3.51 -24.53
N GLY A 609 5.32 4.07 -24.68
CA GLY A 609 4.22 3.91 -23.72
C GLY A 609 3.78 2.46 -23.56
N VAL A 610 3.61 1.73 -24.67
CA VAL A 610 3.30 0.29 -24.67
C VAL A 610 4.42 -0.51 -24.00
N ALA A 611 5.68 -0.27 -24.36
CA ALA A 611 6.82 -0.98 -23.76
C ALA A 611 6.98 -0.71 -22.25
N CYS A 612 6.57 0.47 -21.76
CA CYS A 612 6.58 0.76 -20.33
C CYS A 612 5.42 0.09 -19.58
N SER A 613 4.29 -0.16 -20.24
CA SER A 613 3.05 -0.65 -19.62
C SER A 613 2.75 -2.13 -19.93
N VAL A 614 3.76 -2.92 -20.31
CA VAL A 614 3.61 -4.38 -20.45
C VAL A 614 3.31 -5.04 -19.11
N ALA A 615 2.55 -6.14 -19.13
CA ALA A 615 2.10 -6.83 -17.93
C ALA A 615 3.27 -7.37 -17.09
N MET A 616 4.30 -7.92 -17.73
CA MET A 616 5.46 -8.53 -17.06
C MET A 616 6.46 -7.45 -16.60
N PRO A 617 6.74 -7.27 -15.29
CA PRO A 617 7.58 -6.17 -14.81
C PRO A 617 8.99 -6.14 -15.41
N ARG A 618 9.60 -7.31 -15.59
CA ARG A 618 10.98 -7.45 -16.11
C ARG A 618 11.14 -7.08 -17.58
N GLU A 619 10.04 -6.99 -18.33
CA GLU A 619 10.06 -6.62 -19.75
C GLU A 619 9.87 -5.11 -19.95
N ARG A 620 9.55 -4.37 -18.88
CA ARG A 620 9.36 -2.92 -18.94
C ARG A 620 10.70 -2.21 -19.12
N LYS A 621 10.69 -1.11 -19.88
CA LYS A 621 11.88 -0.28 -20.11
C LYS A 621 12.43 0.32 -18.81
N ASP A 622 13.75 0.43 -18.72
CA ASP A 622 14.40 1.25 -17.68
C ASP A 622 14.17 2.74 -17.95
N MET A 623 13.96 3.53 -16.89
CA MET A 623 13.64 4.96 -17.02
C MET A 623 14.75 5.77 -17.68
N SER A 624 16.03 5.40 -17.52
CA SER A 624 17.13 6.09 -18.20
C SER A 624 17.05 5.92 -19.72
N ASN A 625 16.64 4.74 -20.19
CA ASN A 625 16.41 4.47 -21.61
C ASN A 625 15.17 5.22 -22.13
N VAL A 626 14.10 5.30 -21.34
CA VAL A 626 12.90 6.08 -21.67
C VAL A 626 13.24 7.56 -21.86
N VAL A 627 14.03 8.16 -20.96
CA VAL A 627 14.49 9.55 -21.08
C VAL A 627 15.28 9.75 -22.38
N ALA A 628 16.20 8.84 -22.68
CA ALA A 628 17.01 8.91 -23.89
C ALA A 628 16.14 8.84 -25.17
N GLU A 629 15.22 7.89 -25.25
CA GLU A 629 14.35 7.71 -26.43
C GLU A 629 13.40 8.89 -26.63
N LEU A 630 12.77 9.41 -25.57
CA LEU A 630 11.89 10.57 -25.69
C LEU A 630 12.64 11.85 -26.05
N SER A 631 13.87 12.01 -25.54
CA SER A 631 14.74 13.12 -25.95
C SER A 631 15.07 13.06 -27.43
N LEU A 632 15.35 11.86 -27.97
CA LEU A 632 15.56 11.66 -29.41
C LEU A 632 14.31 12.02 -30.22
N ILE A 633 13.12 11.61 -29.76
CA ILE A 633 11.85 11.92 -30.42
C ILE A 633 11.61 13.43 -30.45
N ARG A 634 11.86 14.13 -29.33
CA ARG A 634 11.78 15.59 -29.26
C ARG A 634 12.71 16.25 -30.27
N ASP A 635 13.96 15.81 -30.33
CA ASP A 635 14.99 16.38 -31.22
C ASP A 635 14.60 16.20 -32.71
N VAL A 636 13.97 15.07 -33.06
CA VAL A 636 13.39 14.86 -34.40
C VAL A 636 12.20 15.79 -34.65
N LEU A 637 11.32 15.95 -33.66
CA LEU A 637 10.12 16.79 -33.76
C LEU A 637 10.46 18.27 -34.00
N ILE A 638 11.47 18.79 -33.29
CA ILE A 638 11.93 20.18 -33.43
C ILE A 638 12.92 20.39 -34.59
N GLY A 639 13.33 19.31 -35.27
CA GLY A 639 14.19 19.36 -36.45
C GLY A 639 15.69 19.50 -36.16
N THR A 640 16.16 19.23 -34.93
CA THR A 640 17.58 19.23 -34.57
C THR A 640 18.29 17.91 -34.91
N ARG A 641 17.55 16.85 -35.26
CA ARG A 641 18.07 15.55 -35.70
C ARG A 641 17.22 14.95 -36.83
N MET A 642 17.84 14.30 -37.82
CA MET A 642 17.13 13.65 -38.93
C MET A 642 16.54 12.28 -38.50
N PRO A 643 15.35 11.89 -39.01
CA PRO A 643 14.75 10.57 -38.75
C PRO A 643 15.68 9.44 -39.18
N ARG A 644 15.65 8.31 -38.45
CA ARG A 644 16.52 7.13 -38.70
C ARG A 644 16.28 6.43 -40.05
N GLU A 645 15.26 6.81 -40.84
CA GLU A 645 14.96 6.24 -42.15
C GLU A 645 15.85 6.77 -43.31
N TYR A 646 16.94 7.48 -43.02
CA TYR A 646 17.92 7.95 -44.02
C TYR A 646 19.36 7.43 -43.78
N LEU A 647 19.51 6.23 -43.19
CA LEU A 647 20.77 5.47 -43.19
C LEU A 647 20.54 4.01 -43.55
#